data_AF-A0A9Q1AHU5-F1
#
_entry.id   AF-A0A9Q1AHU5-F1
#
_cell.length_a   1.000
_cell.length_b   1.000
_cell.length_c   1.000
_cell.angle_alpha   90.00
_cell.angle_beta   90.00
_cell.angle_gamma   90.00
#
_symmetry.space_group_name_H-M   'P 1'
#
loop_
_entity.id
_entity.type
_entity.pdbx_description
1 polymer ?
#
loop_
_entity_poly.entity_id
_entity_poly.type
_entity_poly.pdbx_seq_one_letter_code
_entity_poly.pdbx_strand_id
1 'polypeptide(L)'
;MHPTSLFLTLIGSSPTRLELAPPIRLLLNPIVMSYSKETFPLSRTETTEGKIFVRLDQSKAKEKEDQWQQLTVGCSLPGKWILHWGVSYVDDIGSEWDQPPENMIPPDSIPIKDYAIETPLKKASEGEKFHQVKIEIDPKSPIAALNFVLKDEETGVWYQHKGRDFKMPLVDCFLDSGSGNVIGAKGGFSIWPGAMLSNMFLKADTLASEGKDSSSRSKDPKQETRMVEGFYEELPIAKYAVIENSVTVSVSKCLKTAKNLLYLVTDLPGEAVVHWGVCRDDAKNWEIPAAPHPPETTVFKNKALRTMLQANEDGNGCSGSFTLDKDLVGFLFVLKLNESTWLNCMGDDFFIPLPISSSIPAQSIPGESEGVPASENTVGADQEVSHATYTDGIINEIRSLVSDFSAEKRQQTKTKEVQESILQEIEKLAAEAYSIFRSSTPTFMDETVLESEAMQAPKICSGTGTGYEILLQGFNWESHKLGHWYMELKQKVEEISSLGFTVVWLPPPTESVSPEGYMPKDLYNLNSRYGNIDELKDLVKIFHRKGVKVLGDAVLNHRCAHYKNGNGVWNMFGGRLNWDDRAVVADDPHFQGRGNKSSGDNFHAAPNIDHSQEFVRKDLKEWLCWLRKEIGYDGWRLDFVRGFWGGYVKDYLDASEPYFAVGEYWDSLSYTYGELDHNQDAHRQRIVDWINATSGTAGAFDVTTKGILHTTLEKCEYWRLSDQKGKPPGVVGWWPSRAVTFIENHDTGSTQGHWRFPGGKEMQGYAYILTHPGTPAVFFDHIFSRYQSEIAALISLRNRNKIHCRSIVKITKAERDVYAAIIDEKVAVKIGPGHYEPPSSSHSWSSKVEGRDYKVWEAS
;
A
#
# COMPACT_ATOMS: atom_id res chain seq x y z
N MET A 1 32.74 35.19 -37.33
CA MET A 1 33.29 36.47 -36.83
C MET A 1 32.17 37.18 -36.10
N HIS A 2 32.28 37.32 -34.78
CA HIS A 2 31.53 38.31 -34.00
C HIS A 2 31.88 39.73 -34.50
N PRO A 3 31.10 40.81 -34.23
CA PRO A 3 30.63 41.12 -32.87
C PRO A 3 29.37 42.01 -32.68
N THR A 4 28.96 42.15 -31.40
CA THR A 4 28.44 43.37 -30.69
C THR A 4 27.19 44.10 -31.25
N SER A 5 26.27 44.69 -30.49
CA SER A 5 26.29 45.28 -29.15
C SER A 5 24.85 45.67 -28.75
N LEU A 6 24.53 45.65 -27.45
CA LEU A 6 23.89 46.72 -26.61
C LEU A 6 22.89 47.72 -27.26
N PHE A 7 21.80 48.25 -26.67
CA PHE A 7 21.09 48.20 -25.37
C PHE A 7 20.10 49.41 -25.40
N LEU A 8 19.10 49.44 -24.50
CA LEU A 8 18.30 50.61 -24.04
C LEU A 8 17.33 51.31 -25.06
N THR A 9 16.19 51.95 -24.74
CA THR A 9 15.08 51.88 -23.77
C THR A 9 14.06 52.99 -24.20
N LEU A 10 12.80 52.87 -23.78
CA LEU A 10 11.82 53.95 -23.44
C LEU A 10 11.06 54.73 -24.55
N ILE A 11 9.74 54.47 -24.57
CA ILE A 11 8.59 55.41 -24.39
C ILE A 11 8.45 56.64 -25.31
N GLY A 12 7.24 56.79 -25.88
CA GLY A 12 6.62 58.09 -26.19
C GLY A 12 5.77 58.06 -27.47
N SER A 13 4.46 57.79 -27.35
CA SER A 13 3.38 58.81 -27.34
C SER A 13 2.81 59.15 -28.73
N SER A 14 1.53 58.77 -28.89
CA SER A 14 0.55 59.09 -29.95
C SER A 14 0.38 60.61 -30.20
N PRO A 15 -0.25 61.07 -31.31
CA PRO A 15 -1.73 61.13 -31.38
C PRO A 15 -2.40 60.96 -32.77
N THR A 16 -3.70 60.61 -32.71
CA THR A 16 -4.86 60.66 -33.65
C THR A 16 -4.82 61.71 -34.80
N ARG A 17 -5.46 61.57 -35.98
CA ARG A 17 -6.90 61.28 -36.25
C ARG A 17 -7.24 61.08 -37.78
N LEU A 18 -8.23 60.21 -38.07
CA LEU A 18 -9.28 60.18 -39.14
C LEU A 18 -9.01 59.89 -40.65
N GLU A 19 -9.52 58.71 -41.04
CA GLU A 19 -10.44 58.34 -42.15
C GLU A 19 -10.16 58.65 -43.64
N LEU A 20 -10.16 57.57 -44.44
CA LEU A 20 -10.94 57.36 -45.69
C LEU A 20 -10.85 55.86 -46.10
N ALA A 21 -12.00 55.19 -46.31
CA ALA A 21 -12.17 53.82 -46.87
C ALA A 21 -11.83 53.77 -48.38
N PRO A 22 -11.72 52.61 -49.14
CA PRO A 22 -12.33 51.25 -49.02
C PRO A 22 -11.30 50.10 -49.38
N PRO A 23 -11.63 48.82 -49.77
CA PRO A 23 -12.92 48.18 -50.04
C PRO A 23 -13.20 46.82 -49.39
N ILE A 24 -14.49 46.50 -49.46
CA ILE A 24 -15.17 45.28 -49.03
C ILE A 24 -14.72 44.07 -49.85
N ARG A 25 -14.31 43.00 -49.16
CA ARG A 25 -14.51 41.61 -49.59
C ARG A 25 -15.29 40.89 -48.48
N LEU A 26 -16.56 40.61 -48.77
CA LEU A 26 -17.44 39.74 -48.01
C LEU A 26 -16.87 38.32 -47.93
N LEU A 27 -16.59 37.83 -46.73
CA LEU A 27 -16.59 36.40 -46.40
C LEU A 27 -17.34 36.21 -45.07
N LEU A 28 -18.67 36.26 -45.16
CA LEU A 28 -19.60 35.39 -44.44
C LEU A 28 -19.15 34.84 -43.06
N ASN A 29 -19.04 35.69 -42.03
CA ASN A 29 -19.03 35.19 -40.64
C ASN A 29 -20.25 34.27 -40.44
N PRO A 30 -20.08 33.00 -40.05
CA PRO A 30 -21.22 32.21 -39.59
C PRO A 30 -21.77 32.91 -38.35
N ILE A 31 -23.08 33.14 -38.32
CA ILE A 31 -23.74 33.59 -37.10
C ILE A 31 -23.60 32.41 -36.12
N VAL A 32 -22.88 32.60 -35.01
CA VAL A 32 -22.64 31.58 -33.99
C VAL A 32 -23.46 31.93 -32.75
N MET A 33 -24.25 30.99 -32.24
CA MET A 33 -24.89 31.12 -30.92
C MET A 33 -24.04 30.41 -29.87
N SER A 34 -23.73 31.08 -28.75
CA SER A 34 -23.01 30.50 -27.60
C SER A 34 -24.01 29.88 -26.63
N TYR A 35 -23.73 28.66 -26.13
CA TYR A 35 -24.68 27.89 -25.33
C TYR A 35 -24.18 27.61 -23.90
N SER A 36 -22.92 27.23 -23.73
CA SER A 36 -22.36 26.91 -22.41
C SER A 36 -20.87 27.18 -22.34
N LYS A 37 -20.41 27.51 -21.14
CA LYS A 37 -19.00 27.64 -20.77
C LYS A 37 -18.82 27.01 -19.40
N GLU A 38 -18.00 25.98 -19.32
CA GLU A 38 -17.72 25.26 -18.09
C GLU A 38 -16.22 25.30 -17.79
N THR A 39 -15.88 25.51 -16.51
CA THR A 39 -14.49 25.58 -16.04
C THR A 39 -14.30 24.55 -14.93
N PHE A 40 -13.28 23.72 -15.06
CA PHE A 40 -12.93 22.67 -14.12
C PHE A 40 -11.56 22.96 -13.49
N PRO A 41 -11.43 22.84 -12.16
CA PRO A 41 -10.13 22.91 -11.50
C PRO A 41 -9.29 21.66 -11.80
N LEU A 42 -7.99 21.82 -11.89
CA LEU A 42 -7.00 20.76 -12.14
C LEU A 42 -5.88 20.89 -11.11
N SER A 43 -5.68 19.88 -10.26
CA SER A 43 -4.56 19.88 -9.32
C SER A 43 -3.42 19.02 -9.87
N ARG A 44 -2.20 19.55 -9.92
CA ARG A 44 -1.00 18.80 -10.35
C ARG A 44 0.13 18.96 -9.35
N THR A 45 1.01 17.96 -9.29
CA THR A 45 2.21 18.02 -8.45
C THR A 45 3.43 18.32 -9.32
N GLU A 46 4.23 19.31 -8.92
CA GLU A 46 5.51 19.62 -9.52
C GLU A 46 6.66 19.20 -8.60
N THR A 47 7.68 18.56 -9.16
CA THR A 47 8.81 18.02 -8.42
C THR A 47 10.04 18.90 -8.64
N THR A 48 10.61 19.45 -7.57
CA THR A 48 11.88 20.18 -7.58
C THR A 48 12.98 19.31 -6.97
N GLU A 49 13.99 18.98 -7.75
CA GLU A 49 15.14 18.17 -7.30
C GLU A 49 16.23 19.05 -6.64
N GLY A 50 16.87 18.50 -5.61
CA GLY A 50 17.97 19.12 -4.88
C GLY A 50 18.82 18.08 -4.17
N LYS A 51 19.64 18.54 -3.22
CA LYS A 51 20.61 17.71 -2.51
C LYS A 51 20.70 18.06 -1.04
N ILE A 52 20.88 17.03 -0.21
CA ILE A 52 21.38 17.15 1.15
C ILE A 52 22.87 16.84 1.09
N PHE A 53 23.68 17.56 1.86
CA PHE A 53 25.09 17.24 2.02
C PHE A 53 25.47 17.17 3.51
N VAL A 54 26.37 16.26 3.83
CA VAL A 54 26.94 16.09 5.16
C VAL A 54 28.46 16.11 5.05
N ARG A 55 29.10 16.90 5.90
CA ARG A 55 30.56 17.08 5.91
C ARG A 55 31.12 17.00 7.31
N LEU A 56 32.10 16.14 7.54
CA LEU A 56 32.89 16.12 8.77
C LEU A 56 34.31 16.61 8.46
N ASP A 57 34.67 17.77 9.00
CA ASP A 57 35.99 18.38 8.75
C ASP A 57 37.08 17.72 9.61
N GLN A 58 38.19 17.30 8.98
CA GLN A 58 39.34 16.73 9.69
C GLN A 58 40.04 17.78 10.57
N SER A 59 40.39 17.38 11.80
CA SER A 59 41.28 18.14 12.68
C SER A 59 42.63 18.39 11.98
N LYS A 60 42.87 19.64 11.56
CA LYS A 60 44.17 20.07 11.03
C LYS A 60 45.08 20.56 12.16
N ALA A 61 45.49 19.67 13.08
CA ALA A 61 46.70 19.88 13.89
C ALA A 61 47.11 18.57 14.58
N LYS A 62 48.28 18.04 14.25
CA LYS A 62 48.87 16.84 14.89
C LYS A 62 49.42 17.08 16.31
N GLU A 63 49.09 18.19 16.99
CA GLU A 63 49.83 18.61 18.20
C GLU A 63 48.99 19.07 19.40
N LYS A 64 47.65 18.93 19.41
CA LYS A 64 46.86 19.14 20.65
C LYS A 64 45.72 18.13 20.77
N GLU A 65 45.71 17.41 21.90
CA GLU A 65 44.79 16.33 22.26
C GLU A 65 43.33 16.76 22.60
N ASP A 66 42.99 18.04 22.38
CA ASP A 66 41.72 18.66 22.81
C ASP A 66 40.95 19.40 21.68
N GLN A 67 41.17 19.07 20.40
CA GLN A 67 40.53 19.78 19.28
C GLN A 67 39.21 19.14 18.84
N TRP A 68 38.10 19.89 18.96
CA TRP A 68 36.76 19.48 18.56
C TRP A 68 36.64 19.33 17.04
N GLN A 69 35.81 18.39 16.58
CA GLN A 69 35.51 18.19 15.16
C GLN A 69 34.28 19.01 14.74
N GLN A 70 34.26 19.53 13.52
CA GLN A 70 33.11 20.28 13.00
C GLN A 70 32.34 19.44 11.98
N LEU A 71 31.08 19.15 12.31
CA LEU A 71 30.10 18.55 11.41
C LEU A 71 29.26 19.65 10.75
N THR A 72 29.05 19.56 9.45
CA THR A 72 28.14 20.43 8.69
C THR A 72 27.07 19.58 8.02
N VAL A 73 25.80 19.93 8.21
CA VAL A 73 24.65 19.35 7.49
C VAL A 73 23.97 20.47 6.71
N GLY A 74 23.70 20.27 5.42
CA GLY A 74 23.06 21.28 4.60
C GLY A 74 22.13 20.75 3.51
N CYS A 75 21.30 21.64 2.98
CA CYS A 75 20.27 21.37 1.98
C CYS A 75 20.29 22.45 0.89
N SER A 76 20.31 22.03 -0.38
CA SER A 76 20.33 22.93 -1.54
C SER A 76 18.95 23.34 -2.05
N LEU A 77 17.88 22.80 -1.48
CA LEU A 77 16.52 23.19 -1.84
C LEU A 77 16.13 24.52 -1.20
N PRO A 78 15.38 25.39 -1.91
CA PRO A 78 14.83 26.59 -1.33
C PRO A 78 13.76 26.26 -0.28
N GLY A 79 13.75 27.00 0.83
CA GLY A 79 12.78 26.84 1.91
C GLY A 79 13.41 27.07 3.28
N LYS A 80 12.59 26.97 4.33
CA LYS A 80 13.04 26.99 5.72
C LYS A 80 13.22 25.56 6.20
N TRP A 81 14.46 25.18 6.45
CA TRP A 81 14.82 23.81 6.80
C TRP A 81 15.20 23.72 8.26
N ILE A 82 14.68 22.70 8.93
CA ILE A 82 15.01 22.34 10.31
C ILE A 82 15.72 21.00 10.31
N LEU A 83 16.87 20.93 10.98
CA LEU A 83 17.51 19.67 11.35
C LEU A 83 16.85 19.17 12.63
N HIS A 84 16.14 18.05 12.57
CA HIS A 84 15.62 17.38 13.76
C HIS A 84 16.52 16.18 14.06
N TRP A 85 17.22 16.19 15.20
CA TRP A 85 18.34 15.28 15.42
C TRP A 85 18.54 14.91 16.90
N GLY A 86 19.21 13.77 17.11
CA GLY A 86 19.60 13.22 18.40
C GLY A 86 20.86 12.39 18.28
N VAL A 87 21.31 11.79 19.39
CA VAL A 87 22.54 10.99 19.46
C VAL A 87 22.28 9.60 20.01
N SER A 88 23.21 8.68 19.78
CA SER A 88 23.25 7.35 20.41
C SER A 88 24.62 7.14 21.05
N TYR A 89 24.67 6.50 22.22
CA TYR A 89 25.90 6.29 22.99
C TYR A 89 26.53 4.89 22.77
N VAL A 90 27.84 4.75 23.04
CA VAL A 90 28.63 3.52 22.80
C VAL A 90 28.13 2.30 23.58
N ASP A 91 27.52 2.50 24.75
CA ASP A 91 27.05 1.42 25.64
C ASP A 91 25.52 1.19 25.56
N ASP A 92 24.83 1.85 24.63
CA ASP A 92 23.38 1.76 24.52
C ASP A 92 22.95 0.58 23.64
N ILE A 93 22.24 -0.39 24.23
CA ILE A 93 21.70 -1.59 23.56
C ILE A 93 20.21 -1.37 23.20
N GLY A 94 19.78 -0.11 23.06
CA GLY A 94 18.46 0.32 22.59
C GLY A 94 18.52 1.09 21.27
N SER A 95 17.38 1.23 20.59
CA SER A 95 17.23 2.11 19.41
C SER A 95 16.51 3.42 19.78
N GLU A 96 16.69 3.91 21.00
CA GLU A 96 16.12 5.19 21.43
C GLU A 96 17.13 6.31 21.11
N TRP A 97 16.62 7.49 20.74
CA TRP A 97 17.44 8.69 20.58
C TRP A 97 17.63 9.34 21.94
N ASP A 98 18.78 9.93 22.17
CA ASP A 98 18.98 10.83 23.30
C ASP A 98 19.23 12.24 22.80
N GLN A 99 18.88 13.23 23.61
CA GLN A 99 19.34 14.59 23.36
C GLN A 99 20.88 14.65 23.43
N PRO A 100 21.52 15.36 22.48
CA PRO A 100 22.94 15.62 22.54
C PRO A 100 23.28 16.40 23.83
N PRO A 101 24.50 16.24 24.35
CA PRO A 101 25.01 17.04 25.47
C PRO A 101 24.86 18.54 25.22
N GLU A 102 24.60 19.33 26.27
CA GLU A 102 24.37 20.79 26.17
C GLU A 102 25.50 21.52 25.42
N ASN A 103 26.73 21.04 25.54
CA ASN A 103 27.89 21.63 24.89
C ASN A 103 27.97 21.37 23.37
N MET A 104 27.13 20.48 22.84
CA MET A 104 27.05 20.13 21.41
C MET A 104 25.85 20.82 20.70
N ILE A 105 24.90 21.38 21.46
CA ILE A 105 23.67 21.97 20.94
C ILE A 105 23.98 23.36 20.33
N PRO A 106 23.75 23.57 19.01
CA PRO A 106 23.95 24.88 18.39
C PRO A 106 23.00 25.94 18.96
N PRO A 107 23.38 27.23 18.93
CA PRO A 107 22.49 28.33 19.32
C PRO A 107 21.22 28.35 18.46
N ASP A 108 20.09 28.76 19.06
CA ASP A 108 18.74 28.77 18.47
C ASP A 108 18.11 27.38 18.25
N SER A 109 18.69 26.34 18.85
CA SER A 109 18.07 25.02 18.86
C SER A 109 16.96 24.93 19.91
N ILE A 110 15.90 24.18 19.59
CA ILE A 110 14.74 23.97 20.47
C ILE A 110 14.74 22.50 20.91
N PRO A 111 14.76 22.21 22.22
CA PRO A 111 14.64 20.84 22.68
C PRO A 111 13.22 20.32 22.42
N ILE A 112 13.14 19.13 21.82
CA ILE A 112 11.89 18.43 21.57
C ILE A 112 11.87 17.21 22.48
N LYS A 113 11.01 17.27 23.51
CA LYS A 113 10.87 16.26 24.56
C LYS A 113 12.23 15.99 25.25
N ASP A 114 12.57 14.74 25.51
CA ASP A 114 13.79 14.26 26.17
C ASP A 114 14.78 13.57 25.22
N TYR A 115 14.42 13.40 23.93
CA TYR A 115 15.19 12.57 22.99
C TYR A 115 15.69 13.27 21.71
N ALA A 116 15.23 14.49 21.41
CA ALA A 116 15.62 15.18 20.17
C ALA A 116 15.76 16.69 20.33
N ILE A 117 16.46 17.30 19.36
CA ILE A 117 16.67 18.73 19.23
C ILE A 117 16.30 19.16 17.81
N GLU A 118 15.62 20.29 17.66
CA GLU A 118 15.39 20.95 16.38
C GLU A 118 16.33 22.15 16.22
N THR A 119 17.14 22.16 15.17
CA THR A 119 18.08 23.24 14.86
C THR A 119 17.81 23.81 13.46
N PRO A 120 17.47 25.10 13.31
CA PRO A 120 17.27 25.71 12.01
C PRO A 120 18.54 25.77 11.15
N LEU A 121 18.45 25.40 9.87
CA LEU A 121 19.52 25.59 8.91
C LEU A 121 19.55 27.06 8.46
N LYS A 122 20.74 27.67 8.46
CA LYS A 122 20.95 29.07 8.09
C LYS A 122 21.71 29.15 6.76
N LYS A 123 21.49 30.20 5.97
CA LYS A 123 22.34 30.49 4.80
C LYS A 123 23.73 30.88 5.29
N ALA A 124 24.78 30.34 4.68
CA ALA A 124 26.15 30.63 5.13
C ALA A 124 26.65 32.02 4.68
N SER A 125 26.10 32.58 3.60
CA SER A 125 26.34 33.98 3.17
C SER A 125 25.23 34.51 2.23
N GLU A 126 25.13 35.84 2.10
CA GLU A 126 24.25 36.49 1.11
C GLU A 126 24.74 36.17 -0.31
N GLY A 127 24.12 35.16 -0.94
CA GLY A 127 24.43 34.73 -2.32
C GLY A 127 24.59 33.22 -2.50
N GLU A 128 24.72 32.45 -1.42
CA GLU A 128 24.79 30.98 -1.48
C GLU A 128 23.41 30.33 -1.67
N LYS A 129 23.38 29.25 -2.46
CA LYS A 129 22.15 28.54 -2.86
C LYS A 129 21.69 27.46 -1.87
N PHE A 130 22.36 27.30 -0.73
CA PHE A 130 22.08 26.22 0.22
C PHE A 130 22.01 26.73 1.66
N HIS A 131 21.25 26.01 2.48
CA HIS A 131 21.09 26.24 3.92
C HIS A 131 21.92 25.19 4.66
N GLN A 132 22.54 25.54 5.79
CA GLN A 132 23.34 24.60 6.57
C GLN A 132 23.33 24.90 8.06
N VAL A 133 23.70 23.90 8.85
CA VAL A 133 24.00 23.99 10.28
C VAL A 133 25.37 23.40 10.55
N LYS A 134 26.09 23.96 11.52
CA LYS A 134 27.38 23.47 11.99
C LYS A 134 27.24 23.00 13.43
N ILE A 135 27.74 21.80 13.72
CA ILE A 135 27.68 21.14 15.03
C ILE A 135 29.11 20.81 15.43
N GLU A 136 29.50 21.19 16.64
CA GLU A 136 30.84 20.89 17.17
C GLU A 136 30.79 19.60 18.00
N ILE A 137 31.69 18.66 17.72
CA ILE A 137 31.72 17.33 18.33
C ILE A 137 32.97 17.21 19.21
N ASP A 138 32.77 16.89 20.49
CA ASP A 138 33.86 16.56 21.40
C ASP A 138 34.39 15.13 21.10
N PRO A 139 35.66 14.98 20.70
CA PRO A 139 36.25 13.68 20.38
C PRO A 139 36.36 12.72 21.57
N LYS A 140 36.20 13.19 22.82
CA LYS A 140 36.20 12.35 24.03
C LYS A 140 34.79 11.92 24.45
N SER A 141 33.78 12.36 23.70
CA SER A 141 32.38 12.06 24.01
C SER A 141 32.06 10.57 23.81
N PRO A 142 31.28 9.93 24.71
CA PRO A 142 30.84 8.54 24.53
C PRO A 142 29.76 8.36 23.45
N ILE A 143 29.58 9.35 22.56
CA ILE A 143 28.59 9.31 21.48
C ILE A 143 29.10 8.42 20.35
N ALA A 144 28.31 7.41 20.02
CA ALA A 144 28.59 6.48 18.95
C ALA A 144 28.11 6.97 17.57
N ALA A 145 26.96 7.65 17.51
CA ALA A 145 26.36 8.11 16.25
C ALA A 145 25.45 9.31 16.44
N LEU A 146 25.26 10.08 15.37
CA LEU A 146 24.24 11.12 15.24
C LEU A 146 23.12 10.61 14.33
N ASN A 147 21.87 10.73 14.78
CA ASN A 147 20.68 10.39 14.01
C ASN A 147 19.90 11.67 13.68
N PHE A 148 19.46 11.85 12.44
CA PHE A 148 18.73 13.06 12.06
C PHE A 148 17.74 12.87 10.91
N VAL A 149 16.84 13.83 10.77
CA VAL A 149 15.95 14.04 9.62
C VAL A 149 15.89 15.53 9.29
N LEU A 150 15.56 15.86 8.05
CA LEU A 150 15.28 17.25 7.67
C LEU A 150 13.78 17.47 7.61
N LYS A 151 13.33 18.61 8.12
CA LYS A 151 11.94 19.05 8.07
C LYS A 151 11.87 20.36 7.32
N ASP A 152 10.96 20.44 6.36
CA ASP A 152 10.58 21.71 5.75
C ASP A 152 9.54 22.37 6.66
N GLU A 153 9.93 23.47 7.31
CA GLU A 153 9.09 24.18 8.26
C GLU A 153 7.82 24.75 7.60
N GLU A 154 7.90 25.13 6.32
CA GLU A 154 6.79 25.78 5.62
C GLU A 154 5.68 24.79 5.28
N THR A 155 6.04 23.55 4.96
CA THR A 155 5.09 22.50 4.56
C THR A 155 4.81 21.49 5.68
N GLY A 156 5.67 21.43 6.70
CA GLY A 156 5.64 20.41 7.75
C GLY A 156 6.11 19.03 7.30
N VAL A 157 6.59 18.89 6.06
CA VAL A 157 7.02 17.61 5.47
C VAL A 157 8.40 17.22 5.98
N TRP A 158 8.55 15.94 6.30
CA TRP A 158 9.77 15.33 6.78
C TRP A 158 10.48 14.59 5.66
N TYR A 159 11.81 14.68 5.66
CA TYR A 159 12.66 14.10 4.64
C TYR A 159 13.64 13.14 5.30
N GLN A 160 13.52 11.89 4.89
CA GLN A 160 14.22 10.73 5.42
C GLN A 160 15.00 10.02 4.30
N HIS A 161 16.06 9.30 4.65
CA HIS A 161 16.80 8.50 3.69
C HIS A 161 16.20 7.10 3.59
N LYS A 162 15.64 6.75 2.42
CA LYS A 162 15.02 5.43 2.17
C LYS A 162 13.97 5.07 3.24
N GLY A 163 13.16 6.04 3.64
CA GLY A 163 12.09 5.86 4.63
C GLY A 163 12.56 5.68 6.08
N ARG A 164 13.81 6.02 6.38
CA ARG A 164 14.42 5.92 7.71
C ARG A 164 15.29 7.14 8.00
N ASP A 165 15.60 7.35 9.26
CA ASP A 165 16.41 8.49 9.67
C ASP A 165 17.86 8.34 9.17
N PHE A 166 18.50 9.46 8.90
CA PHE A 166 19.91 9.48 8.54
C PHE A 166 20.72 9.08 9.77
N LYS A 167 21.64 8.12 9.62
CA LYS A 167 22.53 7.68 10.71
C LYS A 167 23.99 7.92 10.34
N MET A 168 24.70 8.64 11.20
CA MET A 168 26.10 8.98 10.99
C MET A 168 26.95 8.46 12.15
N PRO A 169 27.75 7.40 11.96
CA PRO A 169 28.66 6.88 12.97
C PRO A 169 29.82 7.86 13.21
N LEU A 170 30.17 8.04 14.49
CA LEU A 170 31.32 8.83 14.93
C LEU A 170 32.50 7.95 15.37
N VAL A 171 32.26 6.65 15.58
CA VAL A 171 33.25 5.65 15.99
C VAL A 171 33.21 4.39 15.10
N ASP A 172 34.38 3.79 14.86
CA ASP A 172 34.60 2.66 13.93
C ASP A 172 33.91 1.36 14.37
N CYS A 173 33.57 1.20 15.65
CA CYS A 173 32.95 -0.02 16.18
C CYS A 173 31.52 -0.29 15.67
N PHE A 174 30.92 0.64 14.91
CA PHE A 174 29.59 0.47 14.30
C PHE A 174 29.60 0.13 12.81
N LEU A 175 30.78 -0.02 12.19
CA LEU A 175 30.92 -0.26 10.74
C LEU A 175 30.57 -1.70 10.30
N ASP A 176 30.27 -2.62 11.23
CA ASP A 176 29.91 -4.02 10.93
C ASP A 176 28.42 -4.34 11.09
N SER A 177 27.59 -3.32 11.36
CA SER A 177 26.12 -3.47 11.31
C SER A 177 25.63 -3.08 9.92
N GLY A 178 25.30 -4.07 9.09
CA GLY A 178 24.88 -3.94 7.68
C GLY A 178 23.59 -3.13 7.42
N SER A 179 23.53 -1.89 7.89
CA SER A 179 22.40 -0.97 7.74
C SER A 179 22.67 0.00 6.59
N GLY A 180 21.90 -0.11 5.51
CA GLY A 180 22.05 0.70 4.28
C GLY A 180 21.67 2.19 4.38
N ASN A 181 21.71 2.78 5.58
CA ASN A 181 21.42 4.20 5.87
C ASN A 181 22.61 4.95 6.51
N VAL A 182 23.76 4.29 6.60
CA VAL A 182 24.97 4.83 7.21
C VAL A 182 25.68 5.75 6.23
N ILE A 183 25.86 7.02 6.63
CA ILE A 183 26.67 8.00 5.90
C ILE A 183 28.15 7.81 6.31
N GLY A 184 29.06 7.68 5.34
CA GLY A 184 30.52 7.63 5.58
C GLY A 184 31.20 6.25 5.71
N ALA A 185 30.52 5.11 5.48
CA ALA A 185 31.16 3.78 5.58
C ALA A 185 31.90 3.36 4.28
N LYS A 186 33.24 3.44 4.30
CA LYS A 186 34.22 2.92 3.30
C LYS A 186 33.92 3.21 1.82
N GLY A 187 34.31 4.40 1.37
CA GLY A 187 34.62 4.70 -0.04
C GLY A 187 36.09 5.06 -0.20
N GLY A 188 36.88 4.21 -0.86
CA GLY A 188 38.26 4.53 -1.23
C GLY A 188 38.30 5.68 -2.25
N PHE A 189 39.26 6.59 -2.05
CA PHE A 189 39.78 7.59 -3.00
C PHE A 189 38.76 8.23 -3.98
N SER A 190 38.16 9.34 -3.57
CA SER A 190 37.77 10.41 -4.50
C SER A 190 38.61 11.65 -4.21
N ILE A 191 39.46 11.93 -5.18
CA ILE A 191 40.42 13.02 -5.28
C ILE A 191 39.74 14.39 -5.07
N TRP A 192 40.34 15.18 -4.18
CA TRP A 192 40.12 16.61 -3.99
C TRP A 192 40.20 17.34 -5.35
N PRO A 193 39.21 18.15 -5.79
CA PRO A 193 39.38 18.91 -7.02
C PRO A 193 40.31 20.10 -6.74
N GLY A 194 41.60 19.93 -7.04
CA GLY A 194 42.53 21.05 -7.19
C GLY A 194 43.96 20.82 -6.72
N ALA A 195 44.77 20.09 -7.50
CA ALA A 195 46.19 20.39 -7.78
C ALA A 195 46.84 19.29 -8.64
N MET A 196 47.76 19.71 -9.51
CA MET A 196 48.48 18.98 -10.58
C MET A 196 49.39 17.80 -10.16
N LEU A 197 49.46 16.78 -11.05
CA LEU A 197 50.60 15.96 -11.55
C LEU A 197 51.72 15.47 -10.59
N SER A 198 51.95 14.15 -10.50
CA SER A 198 53.10 13.41 -11.12
C SER A 198 53.43 12.03 -10.51
N ASN A 199 53.62 11.04 -11.40
CA ASN A 199 54.55 9.88 -11.44
C ASN A 199 54.68 8.81 -10.33
N MET A 200 54.40 7.56 -10.75
CA MET A 200 55.10 6.26 -10.61
C MET A 200 56.24 6.07 -9.57
N PHE A 201 56.23 4.96 -8.80
CA PHE A 201 57.11 3.77 -8.94
C PHE A 201 57.09 2.81 -7.69
N LEU A 202 57.10 1.49 -7.98
CA LEU A 202 57.73 0.31 -7.32
C LEU A 202 57.23 -0.40 -6.03
N LYS A 203 56.79 -1.66 -6.27
CA LYS A 203 57.17 -3.00 -5.69
C LYS A 203 57.93 -3.07 -4.35
N ALA A 204 57.53 -4.02 -3.47
CA ALA A 204 58.17 -5.35 -3.31
C ALA A 204 57.72 -6.11 -2.01
N ASP A 205 57.11 -7.29 -2.18
CA ASP A 205 57.57 -8.63 -1.77
C ASP A 205 58.19 -8.94 -0.36
N THR A 206 57.46 -9.80 0.37
CA THR A 206 57.81 -11.11 1.02
C THR A 206 58.59 -11.28 2.35
N LEU A 207 58.12 -12.31 3.09
CA LEU A 207 58.75 -13.24 4.08
C LEU A 207 58.94 -12.74 5.53
N ALA A 208 58.31 -13.29 6.58
CA ALA A 208 58.26 -14.66 7.17
C ALA A 208 59.39 -14.98 8.17
N SER A 209 59.04 -15.27 9.44
CA SER A 209 59.60 -16.30 10.36
C SER A 209 59.00 -16.12 11.79
N GLU A 210 58.25 -17.11 12.30
CA GLU A 210 58.61 -18.20 13.24
C GLU A 210 58.78 -17.81 14.73
N GLY A 211 58.07 -18.54 15.62
CA GLY A 211 58.36 -18.61 17.05
C GLY A 211 57.19 -19.06 17.96
N LYS A 212 57.26 -20.30 18.47
CA LYS A 212 56.37 -20.92 19.48
C LYS A 212 56.44 -20.24 20.85
N ASP A 213 55.34 -20.22 21.61
CA ASP A 213 55.18 -21.03 22.85
C ASP A 213 53.88 -20.73 23.61
N SER A 214 53.31 -21.79 24.18
CA SER A 214 52.11 -21.80 25.00
C SER A 214 52.41 -21.39 26.46
N SER A 215 51.68 -20.42 27.00
CA SER A 215 51.27 -20.45 28.42
C SER A 215 50.02 -19.60 28.66
N SER A 216 49.11 -20.18 29.45
CA SER A 216 47.80 -19.66 29.84
C SER A 216 47.87 -18.39 30.68
N ARG A 217 47.11 -17.35 30.32
CA ARG A 217 46.44 -16.43 31.27
C ARG A 217 45.34 -15.63 30.58
N SER A 218 44.14 -15.73 31.14
CA SER A 218 42.94 -14.94 30.83
C SER A 218 43.19 -13.44 30.95
N LYS A 219 42.84 -12.67 29.92
CA LYS A 219 42.47 -11.25 29.99
C LYS A 219 41.47 -10.94 28.87
N ASP A 220 40.37 -10.27 29.21
CA ASP A 220 39.40 -9.70 28.28
C ASP A 220 40.08 -8.81 27.22
N PRO A 221 39.67 -8.86 25.94
CA PRO A 221 40.06 -7.84 24.98
C PRO A 221 39.12 -6.64 25.16
N LYS A 222 39.62 -5.56 25.76
CA LYS A 222 39.04 -4.23 25.53
C LYS A 222 39.17 -3.93 24.04
N GLN A 223 38.03 -3.85 23.35
CA GLN A 223 37.94 -3.37 21.98
C GLN A 223 38.35 -1.88 21.99
N GLU A 224 39.47 -1.53 21.35
CA GLU A 224 39.87 -0.14 21.18
C GLU A 224 38.94 0.55 20.16
N THR A 225 38.10 1.47 20.63
CA THR A 225 37.22 2.31 19.80
C THR A 225 38.04 3.39 19.10
N ARG A 226 38.08 3.39 17.77
CA ARG A 226 38.79 4.38 16.96
C ARG A 226 37.78 5.33 16.29
N MET A 227 38.03 6.64 16.26
CA MET A 227 37.12 7.62 15.66
C MET A 227 37.23 7.67 14.12
N VAL A 228 36.13 8.02 13.46
CA VAL A 228 36.02 8.09 11.98
C VAL A 228 36.83 9.26 11.40
N GLU A 229 37.53 9.02 10.28
CA GLU A 229 38.25 10.06 9.53
C GLU A 229 37.27 10.95 8.72
N GLY A 230 37.55 12.26 8.61
CA GLY A 230 36.61 13.22 7.99
C GLY A 230 36.21 12.91 6.54
N PHE A 231 34.97 13.25 6.17
CA PHE A 231 34.32 12.87 4.90
C PHE A 231 33.35 13.95 4.38
N TYR A 232 32.91 13.81 3.13
CA TYR A 232 31.87 14.62 2.48
C TYR A 232 30.95 13.73 1.65
N GLU A 233 29.64 13.80 1.87
CA GLU A 233 28.65 13.00 1.15
C GLU A 233 27.47 13.85 0.68
N GLU A 234 26.97 13.61 -0.54
CA GLU A 234 25.79 14.25 -1.12
C GLU A 234 24.70 13.21 -1.41
N LEU A 235 23.47 13.50 -1.00
CA LEU A 235 22.31 12.65 -1.20
C LEU A 235 21.19 13.41 -1.92
N PRO A 236 20.56 12.82 -2.96
CA PRO A 236 19.48 13.48 -3.69
C PRO A 236 18.22 13.59 -2.82
N ILE A 237 17.49 14.71 -2.98
CA ILE A 237 16.18 14.97 -2.34
C ILE A 237 15.26 15.65 -3.35
N ALA A 238 13.95 15.42 -3.26
CA ALA A 238 12.97 16.06 -4.12
C ALA A 238 11.84 16.68 -3.28
N LYS A 239 11.48 17.93 -3.57
CA LYS A 239 10.35 18.65 -2.97
C LYS A 239 9.18 18.67 -3.95
N TYR A 240 8.00 18.33 -3.46
CA TYR A 240 6.76 18.28 -4.23
C TYR A 240 5.91 19.50 -3.90
N ALA A 241 5.43 20.21 -4.93
CA ALA A 241 4.53 21.35 -4.79
C ALA A 241 3.23 21.07 -5.53
N VAL A 242 2.09 21.28 -4.88
CA VAL A 242 0.78 21.20 -5.51
C VAL A 242 0.50 22.53 -6.22
N ILE A 243 0.16 22.48 -7.50
CA ILE A 243 -0.18 23.61 -8.35
C ILE A 243 -1.61 23.41 -8.83
N GLU A 244 -2.43 24.42 -8.58
CA GLU A 244 -3.81 24.48 -9.06
C GLU A 244 -3.82 25.16 -10.44
N ASN A 245 -4.37 24.44 -11.40
CA ASN A 245 -4.59 24.80 -12.79
C ASN A 245 -6.09 24.70 -13.10
N SER A 246 -6.49 25.02 -14.32
CA SER A 246 -7.87 24.92 -14.77
C SER A 246 -7.99 24.59 -16.25
N VAL A 247 -9.08 23.93 -16.64
CA VAL A 247 -9.49 23.78 -18.03
C VAL A 247 -10.90 24.33 -18.20
N THR A 248 -11.09 25.10 -19.26
CA THR A 248 -12.35 25.72 -19.62
C THR A 248 -12.77 25.26 -21.00
N VAL A 249 -14.00 24.76 -21.12
CA VAL A 249 -14.60 24.36 -22.41
C VAL A 249 -15.79 25.25 -22.72
N SER A 250 -15.79 25.84 -23.91
CA SER A 250 -16.88 26.67 -24.41
C SER A 250 -17.56 25.98 -25.59
N VAL A 251 -18.89 25.86 -25.56
CA VAL A 251 -19.70 25.23 -26.62
C VAL A 251 -20.53 26.27 -27.33
N SER A 252 -20.45 26.27 -28.65
CA SER A 252 -21.22 27.15 -29.52
C SER A 252 -21.75 26.38 -30.74
N LYS A 253 -22.74 26.92 -31.45
CA LYS A 253 -23.34 26.26 -32.62
C LYS A 253 -23.26 27.15 -33.85
N CYS A 254 -22.79 26.57 -34.96
CA CYS A 254 -22.77 27.26 -36.25
C CYS A 254 -24.17 27.24 -36.87
N LEU A 255 -24.80 28.39 -37.06
CA LEU A 255 -26.19 28.43 -37.57
C LEU A 255 -26.31 28.05 -39.06
N LYS A 256 -25.22 28.06 -39.82
CA LYS A 256 -25.22 27.66 -41.23
C LYS A 256 -25.16 26.14 -41.42
N THR A 257 -24.38 25.44 -40.59
CA THR A 257 -24.15 23.99 -40.72
C THR A 257 -24.83 23.17 -39.63
N ALA A 258 -25.40 23.82 -38.63
CA ALA A 258 -25.95 23.24 -37.40
C ALA A 258 -24.95 22.38 -36.59
N LYS A 259 -23.65 22.44 -36.90
CA LYS A 259 -22.59 21.72 -36.17
C LYS A 259 -22.26 22.41 -34.84
N ASN A 260 -21.85 21.60 -33.87
CA ASN A 260 -21.35 22.07 -32.58
C ASN A 260 -19.86 22.41 -32.70
N LEU A 261 -19.47 23.57 -32.17
CA LEU A 261 -18.11 24.09 -32.13
C LEU A 261 -17.69 24.19 -30.67
N LEU A 262 -16.68 23.42 -30.29
CA LEU A 262 -16.11 23.41 -28.95
C LEU A 262 -14.73 24.08 -28.97
N TYR A 263 -14.49 24.93 -27.98
CA TYR A 263 -13.21 25.57 -27.77
C TYR A 263 -12.73 25.26 -26.35
N LEU A 264 -11.60 24.56 -26.23
CA LEU A 264 -10.99 24.18 -24.97
C LEU A 264 -9.78 25.08 -24.74
N VAL A 265 -9.67 25.64 -23.54
CA VAL A 265 -8.54 26.48 -23.09
C VAL A 265 -8.11 26.02 -21.71
N THR A 266 -6.82 25.91 -21.49
CA THR A 266 -6.26 25.56 -20.18
C THR A 266 -5.03 26.40 -19.88
N ASP A 267 -4.78 26.66 -18.61
CA ASP A 267 -3.59 27.36 -18.11
C ASP A 267 -2.39 26.41 -17.87
N LEU A 268 -2.47 25.16 -18.36
CA LEU A 268 -1.39 24.19 -18.29
C LEU A 268 -0.18 24.62 -19.13
N PRO A 269 1.06 24.43 -18.63
CA PRO A 269 2.26 24.81 -19.36
C PRO A 269 2.53 23.86 -20.53
N GLY A 270 2.80 24.43 -21.72
CA GLY A 270 3.19 23.68 -22.93
C GLY A 270 2.02 23.10 -23.73
N GLU A 271 2.34 22.19 -24.66
CA GLU A 271 1.38 21.52 -25.54
C GLU A 271 0.82 20.27 -24.86
N ALA A 272 -0.40 20.37 -24.30
CA ALA A 272 -1.09 19.22 -23.69
C ALA A 272 -1.87 18.42 -24.75
N VAL A 273 -2.02 17.11 -24.55
CA VAL A 273 -2.81 16.26 -25.44
C VAL A 273 -4.20 16.05 -24.85
N VAL A 274 -5.24 16.43 -25.60
CA VAL A 274 -6.61 16.04 -25.27
C VAL A 274 -6.85 14.62 -25.79
N HIS A 275 -7.19 13.70 -24.90
CA HIS A 275 -7.70 12.38 -25.27
C HIS A 275 -9.22 12.40 -25.18
N TRP A 276 -9.92 12.23 -26.30
CA TRP A 276 -11.34 12.55 -26.37
C TRP A 276 -12.15 11.62 -27.26
N GLY A 277 -13.46 11.63 -27.02
CA GLY A 277 -14.49 10.94 -27.77
C GLY A 277 -15.83 11.68 -27.66
N VAL A 278 -16.86 11.10 -28.25
CA VAL A 278 -18.24 11.64 -28.20
C VAL A 278 -19.20 10.54 -27.79
N CYS A 279 -20.40 10.91 -27.33
CA CYS A 279 -21.49 9.95 -27.09
C CYS A 279 -22.80 10.40 -27.74
N ARG A 280 -23.65 9.43 -28.06
CA ARG A 280 -24.98 9.62 -28.70
C ARG A 280 -26.15 9.39 -27.75
N ASP A 281 -25.87 8.90 -26.55
CA ASP A 281 -26.85 8.55 -25.54
C ASP A 281 -26.33 8.92 -24.13
N ASP A 282 -27.23 8.80 -23.15
CA ASP A 282 -26.94 9.06 -21.74
C ASP A 282 -26.06 7.98 -21.09
N ALA A 283 -25.78 6.88 -21.80
CA ALA A 283 -24.89 5.82 -21.31
C ALA A 283 -23.40 6.20 -21.41
N LYS A 284 -23.06 7.37 -21.98
CA LYS A 284 -21.70 7.95 -22.06
C LYS A 284 -20.65 7.00 -22.67
N ASN A 285 -21.06 6.13 -23.57
CA ASN A 285 -20.14 5.25 -24.28
C ASN A 285 -19.25 6.08 -25.22
N TRP A 286 -17.94 5.87 -25.15
CA TRP A 286 -16.97 6.56 -26.01
C TRP A 286 -17.09 6.09 -27.47
N GLU A 287 -17.36 7.03 -28.37
CA GLU A 287 -17.36 6.85 -29.81
C GLU A 287 -16.39 7.81 -30.51
N ILE A 288 -15.88 7.39 -31.67
CA ILE A 288 -15.07 8.25 -32.55
C ILE A 288 -16.01 9.06 -33.44
N PRO A 289 -15.96 10.40 -33.43
CA PRO A 289 -16.78 11.23 -34.32
C PRO A 289 -16.33 11.10 -35.78
N ALA A 290 -17.24 11.42 -36.70
CA ALA A 290 -16.93 11.43 -38.12
C ALA A 290 -15.87 12.49 -38.48
N ALA A 291 -15.04 12.19 -39.48
CA ALA A 291 -14.04 13.11 -40.02
C ALA A 291 -14.72 14.34 -40.71
N PRO A 292 -14.05 15.50 -40.80
CA PRO A 292 -12.64 15.75 -40.48
C PRO A 292 -12.39 16.00 -38.99
N HIS A 293 -11.29 15.46 -38.47
CA HIS A 293 -10.78 15.73 -37.12
C HIS A 293 -9.83 16.93 -37.12
N PRO A 294 -9.57 17.57 -35.96
CA PRO A 294 -8.58 18.64 -35.88
C PRO A 294 -7.19 18.20 -36.39
N PRO A 295 -6.33 19.12 -36.85
CA PRO A 295 -4.95 18.80 -37.22
C PRO A 295 -4.20 18.06 -36.09
N GLU A 296 -3.24 17.22 -36.47
CA GLU A 296 -2.42 16.43 -35.52
C GLU A 296 -3.24 15.47 -34.62
N THR A 297 -4.44 15.10 -35.07
CA THR A 297 -5.25 14.10 -34.39
C THR A 297 -4.83 12.69 -34.77
N THR A 298 -4.59 11.84 -33.78
CA THR A 298 -4.31 10.40 -33.97
C THR A 298 -5.43 9.54 -33.39
N VAL A 299 -5.76 8.45 -34.09
CA VAL A 299 -6.73 7.46 -33.60
C VAL A 299 -6.05 6.56 -32.58
N PHE A 300 -6.64 6.45 -31.39
CA PHE A 300 -6.14 5.59 -30.32
C PHE A 300 -7.07 4.38 -30.12
N LYS A 301 -6.53 3.18 -30.36
CA LYS A 301 -7.19 1.89 -30.13
C LYS A 301 -8.59 1.75 -30.75
N ASN A 302 -8.88 2.47 -31.83
CA ASN A 302 -10.19 2.52 -32.51
C ASN A 302 -11.37 2.86 -31.58
N LYS A 303 -11.13 3.53 -30.46
CA LYS A 303 -12.18 3.93 -29.49
C LYS A 303 -12.19 5.41 -29.14
N ALA A 304 -11.07 6.10 -29.34
CA ALA A 304 -10.91 7.50 -28.97
C ALA A 304 -9.89 8.20 -29.88
N LEU A 305 -9.89 9.52 -29.83
CA LEU A 305 -8.97 10.38 -30.55
C LEU A 305 -7.97 11.04 -29.58
N ARG A 306 -6.81 11.43 -30.09
CA ARG A 306 -5.81 12.23 -29.36
C ARG A 306 -5.44 13.43 -30.21
N THR A 307 -5.65 14.62 -29.69
CA THR A 307 -5.37 15.88 -30.38
C THR A 307 -4.45 16.73 -29.52
N MET A 308 -3.33 17.19 -30.09
CA MET A 308 -2.41 18.11 -29.42
C MET A 308 -3.03 19.51 -29.35
N LEU A 309 -2.97 20.16 -28.18
CA LEU A 309 -3.39 21.56 -28.01
C LEU A 309 -2.27 22.50 -28.45
N GLN A 310 -2.66 23.64 -29.01
CA GLN A 310 -1.73 24.68 -29.46
C GLN A 310 -1.41 25.61 -28.30
N ALA A 311 -0.13 25.89 -28.08
CA ALA A 311 0.29 26.88 -27.08
C ALA A 311 -0.24 28.28 -27.43
N ASN A 312 -0.68 29.04 -26.42
CA ASN A 312 -1.12 30.42 -26.61
C ASN A 312 0.08 31.34 -26.92
N GLU A 313 -0.13 32.42 -27.69
CA GLU A 313 0.95 33.31 -28.16
C GLU A 313 1.74 33.99 -27.03
N ASP A 314 1.09 34.18 -25.89
CA ASP A 314 1.57 34.77 -24.64
C ASP A 314 2.24 33.73 -23.71
N GLY A 315 2.35 32.47 -24.13
CA GLY A 315 3.09 31.40 -23.45
C GLY A 315 2.41 30.84 -22.19
N ASN A 316 1.29 31.44 -21.77
CA ASN A 316 0.48 30.98 -20.65
C ASN A 316 -0.71 30.17 -21.17
N GLY A 317 -0.57 28.84 -21.11
CA GLY A 317 -1.65 27.92 -21.44
C GLY A 317 -1.64 27.42 -22.89
N CYS A 318 -2.57 26.52 -23.17
CA CYS A 318 -2.81 25.99 -24.51
C CYS A 318 -4.32 25.87 -24.80
N SER A 319 -4.65 25.79 -26.09
CA SER A 319 -6.03 25.77 -26.56
C SER A 319 -6.24 24.89 -27.79
N GLY A 320 -7.49 24.50 -28.02
CA GLY A 320 -7.87 23.61 -29.11
C GLY A 320 -9.31 23.79 -29.53
N SER A 321 -9.58 23.58 -30.81
CA SER A 321 -10.93 23.70 -31.39
C SER A 321 -11.40 22.37 -31.98
N PHE A 322 -12.65 22.01 -31.68
CA PHE A 322 -13.27 20.75 -32.09
C PHE A 322 -14.61 21.05 -32.78
N THR A 323 -14.84 20.45 -33.93
CA THR A 323 -16.10 20.58 -34.68
C THR A 323 -16.83 19.24 -34.69
N LEU A 324 -18.03 19.20 -34.13
CA LEU A 324 -18.80 17.97 -33.91
C LEU A 324 -20.17 18.03 -34.60
N ASP A 325 -20.70 16.86 -34.95
CA ASP A 325 -22.00 16.74 -35.60
C ASP A 325 -23.18 17.04 -34.64
N LYS A 326 -24.35 17.28 -35.23
CA LYS A 326 -25.54 17.86 -34.57
C LYS A 326 -26.35 16.88 -33.71
N ASP A 327 -26.04 15.59 -33.81
CA ASP A 327 -26.75 14.44 -33.25
C ASP A 327 -26.03 13.81 -32.05
N LEU A 328 -24.99 14.47 -31.56
CA LEU A 328 -24.20 14.05 -30.40
C LEU A 328 -24.74 14.67 -29.11
N VAL A 329 -24.75 13.89 -28.04
CA VAL A 329 -25.27 14.28 -26.72
C VAL A 329 -24.17 14.86 -25.84
N GLY A 330 -22.93 14.40 -25.99
CA GLY A 330 -21.82 14.88 -25.15
C GLY A 330 -20.43 14.69 -25.76
N PHE A 331 -19.50 15.51 -25.26
CA PHE A 331 -18.07 15.44 -25.53
C PHE A 331 -17.36 14.96 -24.27
N LEU A 332 -16.62 13.86 -24.40
CA LEU A 332 -15.89 13.21 -23.30
C LEU A 332 -14.39 13.41 -23.52
N PHE A 333 -13.66 13.80 -22.48
CA PHE A 333 -12.21 13.92 -22.59
C PHE A 333 -11.44 13.75 -21.27
N VAL A 334 -10.15 13.50 -21.39
CA VAL A 334 -9.14 13.64 -20.33
C VAL A 334 -7.91 14.34 -20.92
N LEU A 335 -7.10 14.99 -20.08
CA LEU A 335 -5.89 15.69 -20.51
C LEU A 335 -4.66 14.85 -20.20
N LYS A 336 -3.75 14.72 -21.15
CA LYS A 336 -2.45 14.06 -20.98
C LYS A 336 -1.35 15.11 -21.11
N LEU A 337 -0.58 15.31 -20.05
CA LEU A 337 0.53 16.28 -20.01
C LEU A 337 1.85 15.68 -20.52
N ASN A 338 2.10 14.42 -20.22
CA ASN A 338 3.28 13.66 -20.63
C ASN A 338 2.95 12.16 -20.59
N GLU A 339 3.91 11.28 -20.88
CA GLU A 339 3.67 9.83 -20.95
C GLU A 339 3.07 9.21 -19.68
N SER A 340 3.33 9.79 -18.51
CA SER A 340 2.90 9.25 -17.21
C SER A 340 1.81 10.07 -16.51
N THR A 341 1.48 11.27 -16.98
CA THR A 341 0.58 12.20 -16.27
C THR A 341 -0.72 12.43 -17.03
N TRP A 342 -1.83 12.02 -16.41
CA TRP A 342 -3.19 12.21 -16.89
C TRP A 342 -3.99 13.04 -15.86
N LEU A 343 -4.79 13.97 -16.35
CA LEU A 343 -5.67 14.80 -15.55
C LEU A 343 -7.13 14.51 -15.94
N ASN A 344 -7.94 14.28 -14.92
CA ASN A 344 -9.37 13.96 -15.02
C ASN A 344 -10.17 14.77 -13.98
N CYS A 345 -11.50 14.67 -14.00
CA CYS A 345 -12.39 15.41 -13.11
C CYS A 345 -12.70 14.59 -11.85
N MET A 346 -11.92 14.76 -10.78
CA MET A 346 -12.16 14.11 -9.49
C MET A 346 -12.29 12.56 -9.58
N GLY A 347 -11.51 11.93 -10.47
CA GLY A 347 -11.54 10.48 -10.68
C GLY A 347 -12.33 10.01 -11.90
N ASP A 348 -13.14 10.89 -12.52
CA ASP A 348 -13.96 10.58 -13.70
C ASP A 348 -13.52 11.37 -14.95
N ASP A 349 -13.88 10.89 -16.14
CA ASP A 349 -13.66 11.61 -17.41
C ASP A 349 -14.44 12.95 -17.44
N PHE A 350 -13.87 14.00 -18.03
CA PHE A 350 -14.62 15.25 -18.25
C PHE A 350 -15.76 15.00 -19.23
N PHE A 351 -16.94 15.52 -18.92
CA PHE A 351 -18.13 15.41 -19.77
C PHE A 351 -18.75 16.78 -20.02
N ILE A 352 -18.85 17.17 -21.30
CA ILE A 352 -19.47 18.42 -21.72
C ILE A 352 -20.74 18.12 -22.51
N PRO A 353 -21.94 18.52 -22.02
CA PRO A 353 -23.19 18.31 -22.75
C PRO A 353 -23.27 19.18 -24.00
N LEU A 354 -23.84 18.64 -25.09
CA LEU A 354 -23.99 19.33 -26.38
C LEU A 354 -25.47 19.69 -26.68
N PRO A 355 -25.75 20.83 -27.32
CA PRO A 355 -27.12 21.28 -27.57
C PRO A 355 -27.80 20.54 -28.75
N ILE A 356 -28.84 19.76 -28.42
CA ILE A 356 -29.65 18.99 -29.39
C ILE A 356 -30.61 19.93 -30.15
N SER A 357 -30.88 19.64 -31.44
CA SER A 357 -31.57 20.54 -32.39
C SER A 357 -33.07 20.79 -32.17
N SER A 358 -33.66 20.53 -31.01
CA SER A 358 -35.13 20.55 -30.81
C SER A 358 -35.69 21.76 -30.06
N SER A 359 -34.99 22.90 -30.00
CA SER A 359 -35.52 24.10 -29.34
C SER A 359 -35.22 25.41 -30.09
N ILE A 360 -36.12 25.77 -31.00
CA ILE A 360 -36.36 27.17 -31.40
C ILE A 360 -37.83 27.47 -31.10
N PRO A 361 -38.18 28.45 -30.24
CA PRO A 361 -39.57 28.82 -30.00
C PRO A 361 -40.03 30.04 -30.83
N ALA A 362 -41.35 30.08 -31.05
CA ALA A 362 -42.22 31.17 -31.54
C ALA A 362 -42.52 31.16 -33.06
N GLN A 363 -43.75 31.37 -33.57
CA GLN A 363 -44.92 32.11 -33.08
C GLN A 363 -46.26 31.52 -33.56
N SER A 364 -47.30 31.88 -32.83
CA SER A 364 -48.75 31.63 -32.94
C SER A 364 -49.45 31.95 -34.28
N ILE A 365 -50.41 31.10 -34.67
CA ILE A 365 -51.72 31.47 -35.27
C ILE A 365 -52.79 30.47 -34.74
N PRO A 366 -53.97 30.90 -34.26
CA PRO A 366 -55.00 30.01 -33.69
C PRO A 366 -56.11 29.63 -34.68
N GLY A 367 -56.74 28.48 -34.45
CA GLY A 367 -57.96 27.97 -35.10
C GLY A 367 -57.77 26.53 -35.58
N GLU A 368 -58.71 25.60 -35.49
CA GLU A 368 -60.07 25.51 -34.97
C GLU A 368 -60.44 24.01 -35.03
N SER A 369 -61.31 23.54 -34.13
CA SER A 369 -62.19 22.34 -34.26
C SER A 369 -61.55 20.95 -34.43
N GLU A 370 -61.73 20.05 -33.45
CA GLU A 370 -62.80 19.03 -33.31
C GLU A 370 -62.44 17.66 -33.93
N GLY A 371 -62.63 16.59 -33.17
CA GLY A 371 -62.59 15.21 -33.68
C GLY A 371 -62.12 14.14 -32.68
N VAL A 372 -63.01 13.75 -31.77
CA VAL A 372 -62.97 12.52 -30.93
C VAL A 372 -63.90 11.48 -31.62
N PRO A 373 -63.99 10.18 -31.25
CA PRO A 373 -63.04 9.08 -30.99
C PRO A 373 -63.41 7.78 -31.81
N ALA A 374 -62.79 6.63 -31.49
CA ALA A 374 -63.40 5.27 -31.32
C ALA A 374 -62.32 4.18 -31.53
N SER A 375 -61.88 3.40 -30.52
CA SER A 375 -62.51 2.20 -29.91
C SER A 375 -62.62 1.01 -30.91
N GLU A 376 -62.16 -0.22 -30.65
CA GLU A 376 -62.55 -1.12 -29.56
C GLU A 376 -61.72 -2.45 -29.54
N ASN A 377 -61.52 -2.99 -28.32
CA ASN A 377 -61.72 -4.40 -27.84
C ASN A 377 -60.84 -5.55 -28.39
N THR A 378 -60.37 -6.57 -27.64
CA THR A 378 -60.63 -7.08 -26.26
C THR A 378 -59.63 -8.22 -25.88
N VAL A 379 -59.06 -8.14 -24.67
CA VAL A 379 -58.96 -9.14 -23.55
C VAL A 379 -58.40 -10.58 -23.71
N GLY A 380 -57.49 -10.95 -22.78
CA GLY A 380 -57.29 -12.29 -22.17
C GLY A 380 -55.82 -12.60 -21.78
N ALA A 381 -55.29 -12.12 -20.64
CA ALA A 381 -55.14 -12.79 -19.32
C ALA A 381 -53.92 -13.75 -19.18
N ASP A 382 -52.88 -13.32 -18.46
CA ASP A 382 -52.28 -13.96 -17.26
C ASP A 382 -51.18 -13.06 -16.67
N GLN A 383 -51.24 -12.80 -15.36
CA GLN A 383 -50.43 -11.83 -14.61
C GLN A 383 -49.38 -12.54 -13.74
N GLU A 384 -48.10 -12.30 -14.01
CA GLU A 384 -47.03 -12.22 -13.00
C GLU A 384 -46.72 -10.73 -12.78
N VAL A 385 -47.04 -10.20 -11.60
CA VAL A 385 -46.72 -8.81 -11.23
C VAL A 385 -45.32 -8.81 -10.62
N SER A 386 -44.36 -8.25 -11.36
CA SER A 386 -42.96 -8.15 -10.95
C SER A 386 -42.73 -6.99 -9.98
N HIS A 387 -41.76 -7.18 -9.08
CA HIS A 387 -41.22 -6.24 -8.09
C HIS A 387 -40.83 -4.84 -8.61
N ALA A 388 -40.94 -4.56 -9.91
CA ALA A 388 -40.62 -3.26 -10.50
C ALA A 388 -41.61 -2.15 -10.12
N THR A 389 -42.90 -2.48 -9.92
CA THR A 389 -43.94 -1.46 -9.72
C THR A 389 -43.86 -0.77 -8.36
N TYR A 390 -43.28 -1.44 -7.34
CA TYR A 390 -43.10 -0.87 -6.01
C TYR A 390 -41.89 0.07 -5.95
N THR A 391 -40.79 -0.28 -6.65
CA THR A 391 -39.59 0.55 -6.78
C THR A 391 -39.86 1.80 -7.60
N ASP A 392 -40.65 1.68 -8.67
CA ASP A 392 -41.06 2.82 -9.49
C ASP A 392 -41.97 3.80 -8.73
N GLY A 393 -42.80 3.30 -7.81
CA GLY A 393 -43.61 4.13 -6.91
C GLY A 393 -42.74 5.03 -6.01
N ILE A 394 -41.73 4.44 -5.38
CA ILE A 394 -40.79 5.15 -4.50
C ILE A 394 -39.92 6.14 -5.30
N ILE A 395 -39.44 5.73 -6.49
CA ILE A 395 -38.66 6.61 -7.38
C ILE A 395 -39.49 7.80 -7.85
N ASN A 396 -40.79 7.60 -8.14
CA ASN A 396 -41.68 8.68 -8.54
C ASN A 396 -42.07 9.59 -7.37
N GLU A 397 -42.21 9.08 -6.14
CA GLU A 397 -42.39 9.93 -4.94
C GLU A 397 -41.15 10.78 -4.65
N ILE A 398 -39.94 10.20 -4.76
CA ILE A 398 -38.68 10.95 -4.64
C ILE A 398 -38.58 12.03 -5.73
N ARG A 399 -38.96 11.69 -6.97
CA ARG A 399 -38.93 12.65 -8.09
C ARG A 399 -39.99 13.74 -7.95
N SER A 400 -41.16 13.44 -7.37
CA SER A 400 -42.20 14.43 -7.04
C SER A 400 -41.74 15.39 -5.96
N LEU A 401 -41.17 14.88 -4.85
CA LEU A 401 -40.65 15.69 -3.75
C LEU A 401 -39.52 16.63 -4.21
N VAL A 402 -38.64 16.17 -5.10
CA VAL A 402 -37.56 17.00 -5.69
C VAL A 402 -38.10 18.02 -6.70
N SER A 403 -39.19 17.70 -7.39
CA SER A 403 -39.83 18.60 -8.37
C SER A 403 -40.61 19.73 -7.69
N ASP A 404 -41.35 19.42 -6.62
CA ASP A 404 -42.06 20.43 -5.81
C ASP A 404 -41.06 21.40 -5.14
N PHE A 405 -39.88 20.91 -4.76
CA PHE A 405 -38.78 21.74 -4.22
C PHE A 405 -38.17 22.68 -5.27
N SER A 406 -38.14 22.28 -6.55
CA SER A 406 -37.68 23.14 -7.64
C SER A 406 -38.73 24.19 -8.05
N ALA A 407 -40.01 23.92 -7.80
CA ALA A 407 -41.10 24.87 -8.03
C ALA A 407 -41.19 25.95 -6.93
N GLU A 408 -40.88 25.63 -5.67
CA GLU A 408 -40.90 26.62 -4.57
C GLU A 408 -39.63 27.50 -4.49
N LYS A 409 -38.57 27.19 -5.27
CA LYS A 409 -37.32 27.97 -5.32
C LYS A 409 -37.44 29.33 -6.02
N ARG A 410 -38.66 29.86 -6.18
CA ARG A 410 -38.92 31.25 -6.56
C ARG A 410 -39.22 32.20 -5.39
N GLN A 411 -39.30 31.75 -4.14
CA GLN A 411 -39.46 32.66 -2.99
C GLN A 411 -38.64 32.25 -1.74
N GLN A 412 -37.61 33.07 -1.47
CA GLN A 412 -36.88 33.38 -0.22
C GLN A 412 -36.72 32.34 0.93
N THR A 413 -35.43 32.10 1.25
CA THR A 413 -34.78 31.80 2.55
C THR A 413 -35.51 30.89 3.55
N LYS A 414 -35.05 29.63 3.69
CA LYS A 414 -35.26 28.82 4.90
C LYS A 414 -34.01 28.00 5.29
N THR A 415 -33.90 27.78 6.60
CA THR A 415 -32.73 27.55 7.46
C THR A 415 -32.13 26.14 7.43
N LYS A 416 -30.86 26.05 7.86
CA LYS A 416 -29.96 24.87 7.98
C LYS A 416 -30.63 23.58 8.52
N GLU A 417 -31.58 23.71 9.44
CA GLU A 417 -32.30 22.59 10.07
C GLU A 417 -33.18 21.80 9.08
N VAL A 418 -33.70 22.45 8.03
CA VAL A 418 -34.49 21.77 6.99
C VAL A 418 -33.60 20.97 6.05
N GLN A 419 -32.36 21.42 5.81
CA GLN A 419 -31.39 20.69 5.00
C GLN A 419 -30.86 19.43 5.72
N GLU A 420 -30.65 19.50 7.04
CA GLU A 420 -30.24 18.34 7.85
C GLU A 420 -31.39 17.32 8.00
N SER A 421 -32.64 17.76 8.14
CA SER A 421 -33.80 16.86 8.14
C SER A 421 -33.96 16.10 6.82
N ILE A 422 -33.65 16.74 5.68
CA ILE A 422 -33.72 16.10 4.36
C ILE A 422 -32.57 15.10 4.18
N LEU A 423 -31.36 15.42 4.65
CA LEU A 423 -30.24 14.49 4.62
C LEU A 423 -30.52 13.24 5.45
N GLN A 424 -31.14 13.41 6.64
CA GLN A 424 -31.54 12.29 7.49
C GLN A 424 -32.63 11.42 6.86
N GLU A 425 -33.59 12.00 6.14
CA GLU A 425 -34.62 11.21 5.43
C GLU A 425 -34.00 10.47 4.22
N ILE A 426 -33.03 11.06 3.52
CA ILE A 426 -32.27 10.39 2.44
C ILE A 426 -31.44 9.24 2.98
N GLU A 427 -30.75 9.42 4.11
CA GLU A 427 -29.97 8.36 4.76
C GLU A 427 -30.87 7.23 5.29
N LYS A 428 -32.04 7.55 5.83
CA LYS A 428 -33.05 6.57 6.26
C LYS A 428 -33.62 5.77 5.07
N LEU A 429 -33.95 6.44 3.97
CA LEU A 429 -34.43 5.78 2.74
C LEU A 429 -33.33 4.95 2.08
N ALA A 430 -32.07 5.39 2.12
CA ALA A 430 -30.93 4.62 1.66
C ALA A 430 -30.69 3.37 2.54
N ALA A 431 -30.89 3.49 3.87
CA ALA A 431 -30.82 2.36 4.80
C ALA A 431 -31.96 1.35 4.60
N GLU A 432 -33.18 1.80 4.27
CA GLU A 432 -34.30 0.93 3.90
C GLU A 432 -34.05 0.22 2.56
N ALA A 433 -33.50 0.91 1.56
CA ALA A 433 -33.11 0.30 0.29
C ALA A 433 -31.99 -0.75 0.49
N TYR A 434 -31.04 -0.48 1.40
CA TYR A 434 -29.96 -1.39 1.78
C TYR A 434 -30.46 -2.62 2.58
N SER A 435 -31.57 -2.48 3.31
CA SER A 435 -32.24 -3.57 4.03
C SER A 435 -33.02 -4.50 3.08
N ILE A 436 -33.68 -3.93 2.06
CA ILE A 436 -34.38 -4.68 1.00
C ILE A 436 -33.41 -5.49 0.14
N PHE A 437 -32.20 -4.97 -0.13
CA PHE A 437 -31.17 -5.69 -0.90
C PHE A 437 -30.59 -6.91 -0.15
N ARG A 438 -30.81 -7.01 1.17
CA ARG A 438 -30.33 -8.11 2.02
C ARG A 438 -31.37 -9.22 2.24
N SER A 439 -32.65 -9.00 1.89
CA SER A 439 -33.71 -9.99 2.13
C SER A 439 -33.74 -11.14 1.12
N SER A 440 -32.93 -11.11 0.07
CA SER A 440 -32.68 -12.26 -0.82
C SER A 440 -31.41 -13.02 -0.41
N THR A 441 -31.41 -13.50 0.82
CA THR A 441 -30.58 -14.64 1.25
C THR A 441 -31.48 -15.87 1.20
N PRO A 442 -31.05 -17.05 0.71
CA PRO A 442 -31.86 -18.26 0.83
C PRO A 442 -32.19 -18.47 2.32
N THR A 443 -33.48 -18.43 2.65
CA THR A 443 -33.97 -18.71 3.99
C THR A 443 -33.64 -20.17 4.29
N PHE A 444 -32.61 -20.42 5.09
CA PHE A 444 -32.51 -21.69 5.80
C PHE A 444 -33.71 -21.74 6.75
N MET A 445 -34.56 -22.74 6.60
CA MET A 445 -35.66 -22.97 7.53
C MET A 445 -35.05 -23.22 8.91
N ASP A 446 -35.54 -22.46 9.88
CA ASP A 446 -35.24 -22.60 11.29
C ASP A 446 -35.95 -23.86 11.78
N GLU A 447 -35.28 -25.01 11.72
CA GLU A 447 -35.69 -26.18 12.49
C GLU A 447 -35.27 -25.94 13.94
N THR A 448 -36.25 -25.60 14.77
CA THR A 448 -36.15 -25.71 16.23
C THR A 448 -35.91 -27.17 16.59
N VAL A 449 -34.64 -27.56 16.68
CA VAL A 449 -34.23 -28.80 17.35
C VAL A 449 -34.05 -28.48 18.82
N LEU A 450 -35.13 -28.69 19.57
CA LEU A 450 -35.00 -29.04 20.98
C LEU A 450 -34.41 -30.45 21.06
N GLU A 451 -33.51 -30.62 22.03
CA GLU A 451 -32.91 -31.87 22.54
C GLU A 451 -31.52 -32.28 22.00
N SER A 452 -30.55 -32.07 22.89
CA SER A 452 -29.43 -32.96 23.22
C SER A 452 -28.81 -33.78 22.08
N GLU A 453 -27.80 -33.22 21.42
CA GLU A 453 -26.87 -34.00 20.60
C GLU A 453 -25.47 -33.97 21.20
N ALA A 454 -24.92 -35.17 21.40
CA ALA A 454 -23.54 -35.40 21.76
C ALA A 454 -22.60 -34.65 20.80
N MET A 455 -21.49 -34.11 21.33
CA MET A 455 -20.44 -33.41 20.56
C MET A 455 -20.06 -34.18 19.29
N GLN A 456 -20.61 -33.77 18.13
CA GLN A 456 -20.10 -34.21 16.84
C GLN A 456 -18.68 -33.64 16.66
N ALA A 457 -17.78 -34.45 16.08
CA ALA A 457 -16.42 -34.01 15.80
C ALA A 457 -16.42 -32.75 14.91
N PRO A 458 -15.50 -31.78 15.11
CA PRO A 458 -15.45 -30.57 14.30
C PRO A 458 -15.36 -30.89 12.80
N LYS A 459 -16.24 -30.30 11.99
CA LYS A 459 -16.21 -30.46 10.53
C LYS A 459 -14.93 -29.83 9.98
N ILE A 460 -14.03 -30.65 9.45
CA ILE A 460 -12.78 -30.19 8.83
C ILE A 460 -13.11 -29.33 7.61
N CYS A 461 -12.45 -28.18 7.50
CA CYS A 461 -12.53 -27.33 6.32
C CYS A 461 -11.16 -26.76 5.98
N SER A 462 -10.77 -26.83 4.71
CA SER A 462 -9.48 -26.34 4.22
C SER A 462 -9.17 -24.91 4.67
N GLY A 463 -10.14 -24.01 4.84
CA GLY A 463 -9.84 -22.64 5.29
C GLY A 463 -9.51 -22.50 6.79
N THR A 464 -9.69 -23.54 7.61
CA THR A 464 -9.56 -23.43 9.08
C THR A 464 -9.17 -24.72 9.80
N GLY A 465 -9.01 -25.86 9.12
CA GLY A 465 -8.84 -27.15 9.77
C GLY A 465 -10.05 -27.51 10.62
N THR A 466 -9.80 -27.87 11.88
CA THR A 466 -10.83 -28.10 12.91
C THR A 466 -11.34 -26.81 13.57
N GLY A 467 -10.65 -25.70 13.34
CA GLY A 467 -10.87 -24.41 13.98
C GLY A 467 -10.07 -24.19 15.27
N TYR A 468 -9.38 -25.20 15.79
CA TYR A 468 -8.56 -25.12 17.01
C TYR A 468 -7.07 -24.86 16.72
N GLU A 469 -6.73 -24.63 15.46
CA GLU A 469 -5.36 -24.60 15.00
C GLU A 469 -4.58 -23.44 15.63
N ILE A 470 -3.33 -23.73 15.99
CA ILE A 470 -2.32 -22.75 16.38
C ILE A 470 -1.15 -22.99 15.45
N LEU A 471 -0.89 -22.02 14.59
CA LEU A 471 0.10 -22.10 13.53
C LEU A 471 1.45 -21.61 14.05
N LEU A 472 2.51 -22.35 13.74
CA LEU A 472 3.90 -21.89 13.86
C LEU A 472 4.45 -21.61 12.46
N GLN A 473 4.96 -20.41 12.21
CA GLN A 473 5.88 -20.22 11.08
C GLN A 473 7.21 -20.88 11.47
N GLY A 474 7.60 -21.96 10.76
CA GLY A 474 8.74 -22.82 11.11
C GLY A 474 10.09 -22.35 10.57
N PHE A 475 10.23 -21.06 10.22
CA PHE A 475 11.43 -20.47 9.64
C PHE A 475 11.41 -18.95 9.78
N ASN A 476 12.58 -18.35 9.58
CA ASN A 476 12.75 -16.90 9.43
C ASN A 476 13.46 -16.59 8.10
N TRP A 477 13.71 -15.31 7.81
CA TRP A 477 14.33 -14.92 6.54
C TRP A 477 15.77 -15.45 6.37
N GLU A 478 16.45 -15.77 7.46
CA GLU A 478 17.86 -16.20 7.47
C GLU A 478 18.03 -17.74 7.45
N SER A 479 16.95 -18.49 7.66
CA SER A 479 16.96 -19.96 7.77
C SER A 479 17.67 -20.65 6.60
N HIS A 480 17.60 -20.08 5.40
CA HIS A 480 18.26 -20.63 4.20
C HIS A 480 19.80 -20.62 4.27
N LYS A 481 20.40 -19.76 5.10
CA LYS A 481 21.87 -19.58 5.17
C LYS A 481 22.56 -20.78 5.80
N LEU A 482 21.85 -21.58 6.58
CA LEU A 482 22.42 -22.79 7.18
C LEU A 482 22.67 -23.90 6.15
N GLY A 483 21.88 -23.98 5.07
CA GLY A 483 22.01 -25.05 4.07
C GLY A 483 21.45 -26.41 4.50
N HIS A 484 20.95 -26.54 5.74
CA HIS A 484 20.42 -27.78 6.33
C HIS A 484 19.29 -27.50 7.34
N TRP A 485 18.48 -26.47 7.07
CA TRP A 485 17.38 -26.01 7.93
C TRP A 485 16.40 -27.13 8.32
N TYR A 486 16.10 -28.05 7.41
CA TYR A 486 15.17 -29.16 7.73
C TYR A 486 15.70 -30.04 8.87
N MET A 487 17.01 -30.23 8.97
CA MET A 487 17.62 -30.97 10.09
C MET A 487 17.59 -30.16 11.39
N GLU A 488 17.81 -28.85 11.32
CA GLU A 488 17.71 -27.96 12.49
C GLU A 488 16.28 -27.94 13.05
N LEU A 489 15.28 -27.78 12.17
CA LEU A 489 13.88 -27.78 12.58
C LEU A 489 13.46 -29.16 13.11
N LYS A 490 13.98 -30.26 12.54
CA LYS A 490 13.74 -31.63 13.02
C LYS A 490 14.13 -31.80 14.49
N GLN A 491 15.23 -31.19 14.94
CA GLN A 491 15.67 -31.26 16.34
C GLN A 491 14.70 -30.55 17.30
N LYS A 492 13.90 -29.60 16.79
CA LYS A 492 12.94 -28.81 17.57
C LYS A 492 11.53 -29.38 17.57
N VAL A 493 11.24 -30.45 16.82
CA VAL A 493 9.86 -30.96 16.66
C VAL A 493 9.23 -31.39 17.99
N GLU A 494 10.01 -32.02 18.88
CA GLU A 494 9.51 -32.41 20.22
C GLU A 494 9.08 -31.18 21.02
N GLU A 495 9.93 -30.16 21.04
CA GLU A 495 9.68 -28.90 21.73
C GLU A 495 8.45 -28.20 21.14
N ILE A 496 8.38 -28.06 19.81
CA ILE A 496 7.24 -27.45 19.09
C ILE A 496 5.93 -28.16 19.43
N SER A 497 5.90 -29.50 19.38
CA SER A 497 4.69 -30.25 19.73
C SER A 497 4.30 -30.07 21.20
N SER A 498 5.27 -30.13 22.12
CA SER A 498 5.02 -29.98 23.55
C SER A 498 4.50 -28.58 23.94
N LEU A 499 4.88 -27.54 23.18
CA LEU A 499 4.37 -26.18 23.33
C LEU A 499 2.90 -26.04 22.92
N GLY A 500 2.33 -27.01 22.21
CA GLY A 500 0.92 -27.06 21.85
C GLY A 500 0.59 -26.55 20.44
N PHE A 501 1.59 -26.40 19.57
CA PHE A 501 1.35 -26.10 18.16
C PHE A 501 0.72 -27.29 17.45
N THR A 502 -0.26 -27.02 16.59
CA THR A 502 -1.01 -28.05 15.85
C THR A 502 -0.69 -28.03 14.36
N VAL A 503 -0.18 -26.90 13.86
CA VAL A 503 0.19 -26.71 12.45
C VAL A 503 1.54 -26.00 12.37
N VAL A 504 2.42 -26.44 11.47
CA VAL A 504 3.68 -25.76 11.14
C VAL A 504 3.71 -25.40 9.66
N TRP A 505 4.07 -24.16 9.35
CA TRP A 505 4.31 -23.66 8.00
C TRP A 505 5.81 -23.72 7.69
N LEU A 506 6.18 -24.52 6.69
CA LEU A 506 7.55 -24.68 6.19
C LEU A 506 7.83 -23.73 5.02
N PRO A 507 9.10 -23.31 4.83
CA PRO A 507 9.46 -22.41 3.73
C PRO A 507 9.26 -23.06 2.35
N PRO A 508 9.31 -22.28 1.25
CA PRO A 508 9.17 -22.83 -0.10
C PRO A 508 10.20 -23.94 -0.36
N PRO A 509 9.77 -25.17 -0.71
CA PRO A 509 10.67 -26.32 -0.81
C PRO A 509 11.43 -26.39 -2.13
N THR A 510 11.06 -25.56 -3.10
CA THR A 510 11.50 -25.66 -4.49
C THR A 510 12.89 -25.04 -4.69
N GLU A 511 13.68 -25.61 -5.60
CA GLU A 511 14.86 -24.95 -6.16
C GLU A 511 14.50 -23.57 -6.74
N SER A 512 15.24 -22.56 -6.32
CA SER A 512 14.88 -21.16 -6.52
C SER A 512 16.12 -20.34 -6.83
N VAL A 513 15.91 -19.29 -7.65
CA VAL A 513 16.95 -18.29 -7.95
C VAL A 513 17.30 -17.49 -6.70
N SER A 514 16.29 -17.08 -5.93
CA SER A 514 16.49 -16.49 -4.61
C SER A 514 16.69 -17.61 -3.59
N PRO A 515 17.70 -17.51 -2.71
CA PRO A 515 18.01 -18.58 -1.78
C PRO A 515 16.91 -18.81 -0.73
N GLU A 516 16.02 -17.84 -0.51
CA GLU A 516 14.86 -17.91 0.39
C GLU A 516 13.67 -18.68 -0.22
N GLY A 517 13.73 -19.04 -1.50
CA GLY A 517 12.72 -19.89 -2.14
C GLY A 517 11.62 -19.15 -2.93
N TYR A 518 11.50 -17.83 -2.79
CA TYR A 518 10.46 -17.00 -3.42
C TYR A 518 10.72 -16.61 -4.88
N MET A 519 11.67 -17.24 -5.56
CA MET A 519 11.85 -17.11 -7.02
C MET A 519 12.01 -18.52 -7.62
N PRO A 520 10.98 -19.38 -7.48
CA PRO A 520 11.08 -20.79 -7.80
C PRO A 520 11.33 -21.01 -9.28
N LYS A 521 12.10 -22.04 -9.62
CA LYS A 521 12.51 -22.34 -10.99
C LYS A 521 12.01 -23.70 -11.46
N ASP A 522 12.52 -24.81 -10.93
CA ASP A 522 12.00 -26.16 -11.21
C ASP A 522 11.13 -26.67 -10.05
N LEU A 523 9.81 -26.56 -10.20
CA LEU A 523 8.82 -26.93 -9.18
C LEU A 523 8.95 -28.38 -8.67
N TYR A 524 9.45 -29.32 -9.47
CA TYR A 524 9.63 -30.71 -9.04
C TYR A 524 11.00 -30.98 -8.41
N ASN A 525 11.93 -30.03 -8.46
CA ASN A 525 13.22 -30.13 -7.81
C ASN A 525 13.13 -29.51 -6.40
N LEU A 526 13.04 -30.36 -5.38
CA LEU A 526 12.95 -29.93 -3.98
C LEU A 526 14.31 -29.90 -3.25
N ASN A 527 15.41 -29.79 -4.01
CA ASN A 527 16.73 -29.54 -3.45
C ASN A 527 16.94 -28.02 -3.34
N SER A 528 16.46 -27.46 -2.23
CA SER A 528 16.52 -26.03 -1.95
C SER A 528 17.70 -25.69 -1.02
N ARG A 529 17.81 -24.42 -0.63
CA ARG A 529 18.77 -23.99 0.39
C ARG A 529 18.39 -24.42 1.81
N TYR A 530 17.18 -24.94 2.01
CA TYR A 530 16.74 -25.45 3.31
C TYR A 530 17.12 -26.91 3.53
N GLY A 531 17.39 -27.66 2.46
CA GLY A 531 17.76 -29.07 2.49
C GLY A 531 17.26 -29.80 1.24
N ASN A 532 17.48 -31.12 1.22
CA ASN A 532 17.05 -31.97 0.11
C ASN A 532 15.66 -32.59 0.32
N ILE A 533 15.15 -33.27 -0.70
CA ILE A 533 13.82 -33.89 -0.68
C ILE A 533 13.66 -34.98 0.41
N ASP A 534 14.71 -35.76 0.69
CA ASP A 534 14.64 -36.84 1.68
C ASP A 534 14.61 -36.28 3.10
N GLU A 535 15.40 -35.23 3.36
CA GLU A 535 15.38 -34.44 4.59
C GLU A 535 14.01 -33.82 4.85
N LEU A 536 13.39 -33.23 3.81
CA LEU A 536 12.05 -32.68 3.89
C LEU A 536 11.01 -33.76 4.23
N LYS A 537 11.03 -34.89 3.52
CA LYS A 537 10.11 -36.02 3.77
C LYS A 537 10.24 -36.55 5.20
N ASP A 538 11.47 -36.68 5.69
CA ASP A 538 11.72 -37.17 7.04
C ASP A 538 11.24 -36.15 8.09
N LEU A 539 11.49 -34.85 7.89
CA LEU A 539 10.96 -33.79 8.76
C LEU A 539 9.42 -33.84 8.85
N VAL A 540 8.73 -33.90 7.70
CA VAL A 540 7.26 -33.99 7.64
C VAL A 540 6.76 -35.21 8.42
N LYS A 541 7.39 -36.37 8.21
CA LYS A 541 7.06 -37.62 8.91
C LYS A 541 7.22 -37.50 10.42
N ILE A 542 8.24 -36.78 10.91
CA ILE A 542 8.46 -36.58 12.35
C ILE A 542 7.40 -35.64 12.94
N PHE A 543 7.01 -34.57 12.24
CA PHE A 543 5.88 -33.74 12.66
C PHE A 543 4.57 -34.54 12.75
N HIS A 544 4.27 -35.37 11.76
CA HIS A 544 3.08 -36.22 11.75
C HIS A 544 3.03 -37.21 12.93
N ARG A 545 4.18 -37.80 13.31
CA ARG A 545 4.27 -38.68 14.50
C ARG A 545 3.92 -37.94 15.80
N LYS A 546 4.02 -36.62 15.81
CA LYS A 546 3.67 -35.74 16.92
C LYS A 546 2.28 -35.10 16.77
N GLY A 547 1.52 -35.50 15.76
CA GLY A 547 0.17 -34.97 15.51
C GLY A 547 0.16 -33.53 14.98
N VAL A 548 1.31 -33.00 14.54
CA VAL A 548 1.42 -31.66 13.97
C VAL A 548 1.24 -31.74 12.46
N LYS A 549 0.34 -30.92 11.91
CA LYS A 549 0.07 -30.79 10.48
C LYS A 549 1.11 -29.88 9.83
N VAL A 550 1.49 -30.19 8.59
CA VAL A 550 2.54 -29.45 7.89
C VAL A 550 1.99 -28.73 6.65
N LEU A 551 2.17 -27.41 6.60
CA LEU A 551 1.87 -26.61 5.41
C LEU A 551 3.12 -26.36 4.59
N GLY A 552 2.99 -26.50 3.27
CA GLY A 552 4.00 -26.06 2.31
C GLY A 552 3.72 -24.62 1.88
N ASP A 553 4.77 -23.80 1.79
CA ASP A 553 4.68 -22.50 1.13
C ASP A 553 4.67 -22.68 -0.39
N ALA A 554 3.55 -22.33 -1.02
CA ALA A 554 3.34 -22.49 -2.45
C ALA A 554 3.41 -21.13 -3.15
N VAL A 555 4.52 -20.90 -3.85
CA VAL A 555 4.76 -19.73 -4.68
C VAL A 555 4.25 -19.99 -6.09
N LEU A 556 3.07 -19.44 -6.39
CA LEU A 556 2.31 -19.74 -7.61
C LEU A 556 2.26 -18.56 -8.59
N ASN A 557 2.31 -17.32 -8.11
CA ASN A 557 2.13 -16.12 -8.93
C ASN A 557 3.18 -15.97 -10.04
N HIS A 558 4.44 -16.25 -9.71
CA HIS A 558 5.57 -16.05 -10.61
C HIS A 558 6.53 -17.23 -10.55
N ARG A 559 7.31 -17.42 -11.62
CA ARG A 559 8.28 -18.52 -11.73
C ARG A 559 9.45 -18.10 -12.61
N CYS A 560 10.67 -18.43 -12.21
CA CYS A 560 11.86 -18.17 -13.01
C CYS A 560 12.01 -19.16 -14.16
N ALA A 561 12.31 -18.63 -15.34
CA ALA A 561 12.58 -19.43 -16.52
C ALA A 561 13.97 -20.09 -16.48
N HIS A 562 14.12 -21.18 -17.22
CA HIS A 562 15.40 -21.90 -17.35
C HIS A 562 16.27 -21.37 -18.47
N TYR A 563 15.64 -20.84 -19.52
CA TYR A 563 16.32 -20.43 -20.73
C TYR A 563 15.77 -19.10 -21.22
N LYS A 564 16.59 -18.41 -22.01
CA LYS A 564 16.17 -17.25 -22.78
C LYS A 564 15.54 -17.70 -24.10
N ASN A 565 14.52 -16.99 -24.56
CA ASN A 565 14.00 -17.15 -25.92
C ASN A 565 14.94 -16.51 -26.96
N GLY A 566 14.55 -16.55 -28.24
CA GLY A 566 15.32 -15.97 -29.35
C GLY A 566 15.58 -14.46 -29.25
N ASN A 567 14.78 -13.73 -28.45
CA ASN A 567 14.94 -12.31 -28.19
C ASN A 567 15.78 -12.01 -26.92
N GLY A 568 16.33 -13.04 -26.27
CA GLY A 568 17.13 -12.89 -25.06
C GLY A 568 16.33 -12.76 -23.76
N VAL A 569 15.02 -13.04 -23.78
CA VAL A 569 14.09 -12.88 -22.65
C VAL A 569 13.93 -14.18 -21.88
N TRP A 570 14.00 -14.13 -20.55
CA TRP A 570 13.85 -15.28 -19.66
C TRP A 570 12.38 -15.72 -19.51
N ASN A 571 11.83 -16.44 -20.49
CA ASN A 571 10.45 -16.94 -20.46
C ASN A 571 10.27 -18.38 -20.99
N MET A 572 11.37 -19.14 -21.10
CA MET A 572 11.34 -20.55 -21.48
C MET A 572 11.63 -21.43 -20.26
N PHE A 573 10.65 -22.24 -19.85
CA PHE A 573 10.72 -23.03 -18.63
C PHE A 573 11.23 -24.46 -18.91
N GLY A 574 11.83 -25.07 -17.90
CA GLY A 574 12.34 -26.43 -17.94
C GLY A 574 11.73 -27.30 -16.83
N GLY A 575 12.35 -28.46 -16.62
CA GLY A 575 11.84 -29.48 -15.69
C GLY A 575 10.61 -30.19 -16.24
N ARG A 576 9.79 -30.76 -15.34
CA ARG A 576 8.54 -31.44 -15.73
C ARG A 576 7.48 -30.46 -16.27
N LEU A 577 7.52 -29.21 -15.81
CA LEU A 577 6.64 -28.12 -16.25
C LEU A 577 7.39 -27.24 -17.26
N ASN A 578 7.68 -27.82 -18.41
CA ASN A 578 8.46 -27.22 -19.50
C ASN A 578 7.61 -26.26 -20.36
N TRP A 579 7.01 -25.27 -19.71
CA TRP A 579 6.21 -24.24 -20.36
C TRP A 579 7.05 -23.32 -21.26
N ASP A 580 6.35 -22.59 -22.13
CA ASP A 580 6.90 -21.49 -22.91
C ASP A 580 6.24 -20.16 -22.53
N ASP A 581 6.52 -19.12 -23.31
CA ASP A 581 5.99 -17.77 -23.13
C ASP A 581 4.45 -17.65 -23.13
N ARG A 582 3.70 -18.68 -23.55
CA ARG A 582 2.22 -18.73 -23.41
C ARG A 582 1.77 -18.91 -21.96
N ALA A 583 2.65 -19.38 -21.08
CA ALA A 583 2.38 -19.48 -19.64
C ALA A 583 2.66 -18.16 -18.90
N VAL A 584 3.18 -17.13 -19.59
CA VAL A 584 3.49 -15.82 -19.01
C VAL A 584 2.44 -14.81 -19.43
N VAL A 585 2.01 -13.97 -18.50
CA VAL A 585 1.00 -12.93 -18.78
C VAL A 585 1.49 -11.94 -19.85
N ALA A 586 0.58 -11.50 -20.72
CA ALA A 586 0.93 -10.66 -21.88
C ALA A 586 1.21 -9.19 -21.54
N ASP A 587 0.82 -8.74 -20.37
CA ASP A 587 1.01 -7.37 -19.88
C ASP A 587 2.20 -7.22 -18.93
N ASP A 588 3.05 -8.25 -18.81
CA ASP A 588 4.36 -8.12 -18.18
C ASP A 588 5.39 -7.55 -19.19
N PRO A 589 5.80 -6.28 -19.03
CA PRO A 589 6.66 -5.62 -20.01
C PRO A 589 8.10 -6.17 -20.02
N HIS A 590 8.53 -6.86 -18.96
CA HIS A 590 9.91 -7.34 -18.82
C HIS A 590 10.09 -8.74 -19.40
N PHE A 591 9.05 -9.58 -19.34
CA PHE A 591 9.15 -11.00 -19.70
C PHE A 591 8.41 -11.37 -20.99
N GLN A 592 7.77 -10.41 -21.66
CA GLN A 592 7.21 -10.54 -23.02
C GLN A 592 6.34 -11.80 -23.20
N GLY A 593 5.39 -12.01 -22.28
CA GLY A 593 4.48 -13.15 -22.35
C GLY A 593 3.52 -13.09 -23.53
N ARG A 594 3.02 -14.27 -23.93
CA ARG A 594 1.98 -14.46 -24.95
C ARG A 594 0.69 -15.05 -24.38
N GLY A 595 0.59 -15.18 -23.06
CA GLY A 595 -0.64 -15.57 -22.38
C GLY A 595 -1.71 -14.48 -22.44
N ASN A 596 -2.72 -14.61 -21.60
CA ASN A 596 -3.69 -13.56 -21.33
C ASN A 596 -3.10 -12.51 -20.38
N LYS A 597 -3.84 -11.42 -20.18
CA LYS A 597 -3.47 -10.38 -19.21
C LYS A 597 -3.49 -10.91 -17.79
N SER A 598 -2.68 -10.31 -16.92
CA SER A 598 -2.68 -10.64 -15.51
C SER A 598 -4.08 -10.44 -14.92
N SER A 599 -4.41 -11.29 -13.96
CA SER A 599 -5.67 -11.22 -13.21
C SER A 599 -5.49 -10.57 -11.83
N GLY A 600 -4.30 -10.03 -11.59
CA GLY A 600 -3.86 -9.40 -10.36
C GLY A 600 -2.51 -8.71 -10.57
N ASP A 601 -1.83 -8.43 -9.47
CA ASP A 601 -0.57 -7.68 -9.45
C ASP A 601 0.61 -8.45 -10.07
N ASN A 602 1.51 -7.71 -10.68
CA ASN A 602 2.74 -8.28 -11.24
C ASN A 602 3.90 -8.19 -10.24
N PHE A 603 4.61 -9.29 -10.06
CA PHE A 603 5.90 -9.35 -9.41
C PHE A 603 7.00 -9.08 -10.43
N HIS A 604 7.64 -7.91 -10.37
CA HIS A 604 8.51 -7.44 -11.47
C HIS A 604 9.84 -8.19 -11.61
N ALA A 605 10.28 -8.97 -10.62
CA ALA A 605 11.58 -9.65 -10.66
C ALA A 605 11.55 -11.04 -11.33
N ALA A 606 10.38 -11.57 -11.68
CA ALA A 606 10.25 -12.85 -12.37
C ALA A 606 9.02 -12.89 -13.30
N PRO A 607 9.00 -13.80 -14.31
CA PRO A 607 7.82 -13.99 -15.15
C PRO A 607 6.56 -14.31 -14.34
N ASN A 608 5.52 -13.49 -14.52
CA ASN A 608 4.21 -13.69 -13.90
C ASN A 608 3.40 -14.73 -14.69
N ILE A 609 2.83 -15.71 -13.99
CA ILE A 609 2.21 -16.90 -14.59
C ILE A 609 0.74 -16.63 -14.94
N ASP A 610 0.37 -16.99 -16.16
CA ASP A 610 -1.02 -16.88 -16.64
C ASP A 610 -1.85 -18.08 -16.17
N HIS A 611 -2.44 -17.94 -14.98
CA HIS A 611 -3.36 -18.91 -14.39
C HIS A 611 -4.68 -19.09 -15.17
N SER A 612 -4.97 -18.25 -16.17
CA SER A 612 -6.14 -18.43 -17.04
C SER A 612 -5.96 -19.58 -18.05
N GLN A 613 -4.72 -20.00 -18.32
CA GLN A 613 -4.44 -21.14 -19.19
C GLN A 613 -4.77 -22.47 -18.52
N GLU A 614 -5.53 -23.32 -19.22
CA GLU A 614 -5.92 -24.63 -18.69
C GLU A 614 -4.71 -25.54 -18.45
N PHE A 615 -3.71 -25.52 -19.33
CA PHE A 615 -2.51 -26.35 -19.16
C PHE A 615 -1.70 -25.93 -17.93
N VAL A 616 -1.60 -24.63 -17.63
CA VAL A 616 -0.96 -24.11 -16.42
C VAL A 616 -1.70 -24.60 -15.19
N ARG A 617 -3.04 -24.46 -15.15
CA ARG A 617 -3.84 -24.93 -14.01
C ARG A 617 -3.73 -26.43 -13.81
N LYS A 618 -3.81 -27.21 -14.89
CA LYS A 618 -3.68 -28.66 -14.82
C LYS A 618 -2.35 -29.07 -14.21
N ASP A 619 -1.25 -28.52 -14.70
CA ASP A 619 0.09 -28.87 -14.23
C ASP A 619 0.32 -28.46 -12.77
N LEU A 620 -0.17 -27.29 -12.36
CA LEU A 620 -0.10 -26.84 -10.97
C LEU A 620 -0.97 -27.70 -10.03
N LYS A 621 -2.17 -28.13 -10.46
CA LYS A 621 -3.00 -29.08 -9.71
C LYS A 621 -2.25 -30.41 -9.52
N GLU A 622 -1.64 -30.94 -10.58
CA GLU A 622 -0.83 -32.17 -10.51
C GLU A 622 0.36 -32.03 -9.56
N TRP A 623 1.04 -30.87 -9.57
CA TRP A 623 2.17 -30.58 -8.70
C TRP A 623 1.77 -30.50 -7.22
N LEU A 624 0.70 -29.77 -6.89
CA LEU A 624 0.19 -29.67 -5.52
C LEU A 624 -0.28 -31.04 -5.00
N CYS A 625 -0.96 -31.84 -5.83
CA CYS A 625 -1.35 -33.21 -5.47
C CYS A 625 -0.12 -34.10 -5.24
N TRP A 626 0.92 -33.95 -6.07
CA TRP A 626 2.19 -34.67 -5.91
C TRP A 626 2.89 -34.29 -4.61
N LEU A 627 2.95 -32.99 -4.26
CA LEU A 627 3.51 -32.52 -3.00
C LEU A 627 2.78 -33.12 -1.79
N ARG A 628 1.45 -33.20 -1.80
CA ARG A 628 0.72 -33.87 -0.71
C ARG A 628 1.01 -35.36 -0.65
N LYS A 629 0.98 -36.04 -1.79
CA LYS A 629 1.11 -37.51 -1.86
C LYS A 629 2.54 -37.98 -1.54
N GLU A 630 3.54 -37.33 -2.13
CA GLU A 630 4.93 -37.79 -2.08
C GLU A 630 5.71 -37.18 -0.91
N ILE A 631 5.42 -35.93 -0.55
CA ILE A 631 6.11 -35.24 0.56
C ILE A 631 5.32 -35.37 1.86
N GLY A 632 3.99 -35.41 1.78
CA GLY A 632 3.12 -35.51 2.95
C GLY A 632 2.59 -34.17 3.46
N TYR A 633 2.66 -33.10 2.67
CA TYR A 633 2.05 -31.83 3.08
C TYR A 633 0.54 -32.00 3.34
N ASP A 634 0.08 -31.46 4.47
CA ASP A 634 -1.33 -31.47 4.85
C ASP A 634 -2.07 -30.27 4.26
N GLY A 635 -1.37 -29.20 3.89
CA GLY A 635 -1.99 -27.98 3.42
C GLY A 635 -1.03 -26.92 2.90
N TRP A 636 -1.52 -25.70 2.72
CA TRP A 636 -0.81 -24.66 1.97
C TRP A 636 -0.79 -23.31 2.70
N ARG A 637 0.37 -22.66 2.68
CA ARG A 637 0.44 -21.19 2.70
C ARG A 637 0.62 -20.76 1.25
N LEU A 638 -0.25 -19.87 0.76
CA LEU A 638 -0.26 -19.41 -0.61
C LEU A 638 0.37 -18.02 -0.66
N ASP A 639 1.51 -17.92 -1.33
CA ASP A 639 2.30 -16.69 -1.48
C ASP A 639 1.62 -15.70 -2.42
N PHE A 640 1.73 -14.41 -2.09
CA PHE A 640 1.38 -13.29 -2.98
C PHE A 640 0.05 -13.47 -3.74
N VAL A 641 -1.02 -13.80 -3.02
CA VAL A 641 -2.31 -14.19 -3.65
C VAL A 641 -3.08 -13.02 -4.27
N ARG A 642 -2.58 -11.78 -4.12
CA ARG A 642 -3.06 -10.60 -4.86
C ARG A 642 -2.58 -10.61 -6.32
N GLY A 643 -1.60 -11.45 -6.66
CA GLY A 643 -1.05 -11.55 -8.02
C GLY A 643 -1.97 -12.23 -9.04
N PHE A 644 -2.97 -12.98 -8.59
CA PHE A 644 -3.89 -13.70 -9.46
C PHE A 644 -5.27 -13.90 -8.83
N TRP A 645 -6.28 -14.16 -9.66
CA TRP A 645 -7.66 -14.29 -9.20
C TRP A 645 -7.86 -15.47 -8.23
N GLY A 646 -8.52 -15.21 -7.09
CA GLY A 646 -8.79 -16.21 -6.05
C GLY A 646 -9.62 -17.42 -6.48
N GLY A 647 -10.39 -17.33 -7.57
CA GLY A 647 -11.10 -18.49 -8.10
C GLY A 647 -10.17 -19.58 -8.66
N TYR A 648 -8.96 -19.23 -9.11
CA TYR A 648 -7.95 -20.24 -9.44
C TYR A 648 -7.40 -20.95 -8.21
N VAL A 649 -7.31 -20.23 -7.07
CA VAL A 649 -6.96 -20.84 -5.78
C VAL A 649 -7.99 -21.88 -5.39
N LYS A 650 -9.29 -21.57 -5.50
CA LYS A 650 -10.36 -22.56 -5.26
C LYS A 650 -10.11 -23.85 -6.04
N ASP A 651 -9.85 -23.73 -7.33
CA ASP A 651 -9.54 -24.84 -8.23
C ASP A 651 -8.35 -25.70 -7.75
N TYR A 652 -7.31 -25.06 -7.22
CA TYR A 652 -6.14 -25.73 -6.66
C TYR A 652 -6.47 -26.43 -5.33
N LEU A 653 -7.28 -25.81 -4.47
CA LEU A 653 -7.68 -26.38 -3.19
C LEU A 653 -8.68 -27.52 -3.36
N ASP A 654 -9.62 -27.43 -4.30
CA ASP A 654 -10.53 -28.52 -4.63
C ASP A 654 -9.79 -29.74 -5.17
N ALA A 655 -8.79 -29.54 -6.04
CA ALA A 655 -8.00 -30.63 -6.60
C ALA A 655 -7.06 -31.25 -5.55
N SER A 656 -6.43 -30.41 -4.72
CA SER A 656 -5.45 -30.86 -3.74
C SER A 656 -6.03 -31.19 -2.38
N GLU A 657 -7.32 -30.96 -2.09
CA GLU A 657 -8.04 -31.30 -0.84
C GLU A 657 -7.25 -31.08 0.48
N PRO A 658 -6.67 -29.90 0.74
CA PRO A 658 -5.83 -29.68 1.90
C PRO A 658 -6.63 -29.62 3.20
N TYR A 659 -5.99 -30.02 4.31
CA TYR A 659 -6.49 -29.88 5.67
C TYR A 659 -6.63 -28.40 6.09
N PHE A 660 -5.64 -27.58 5.73
CA PHE A 660 -5.58 -26.16 6.07
C PHE A 660 -4.94 -25.35 4.93
N ALA A 661 -5.45 -24.16 4.66
CA ALA A 661 -5.02 -23.29 3.57
C ALA A 661 -5.18 -21.83 3.99
N VAL A 662 -4.10 -21.06 3.84
CA VAL A 662 -4.07 -19.62 4.13
C VAL A 662 -3.39 -18.86 3.01
N GLY A 663 -4.02 -17.79 2.51
CA GLY A 663 -3.42 -16.87 1.54
C GLY A 663 -2.81 -15.64 2.18
N GLU A 664 -1.70 -15.19 1.63
CA GLU A 664 -1.11 -13.89 1.91
C GLU A 664 -1.72 -12.81 0.99
N TYR A 665 -2.87 -12.28 1.38
CA TYR A 665 -3.43 -11.09 0.75
C TYR A 665 -2.94 -9.87 1.52
N TRP A 666 -1.78 -9.33 1.13
CA TRP A 666 -1.19 -8.15 1.75
C TRP A 666 -1.39 -6.93 0.86
N ASP A 667 -2.18 -5.99 1.36
CA ASP A 667 -2.42 -4.71 0.71
C ASP A 667 -2.13 -3.52 1.64
N SER A 668 -2.06 -2.32 1.07
CA SER A 668 -1.86 -1.09 1.85
C SER A 668 -3.13 -0.75 2.63
N LEU A 669 -2.95 -0.44 3.92
CA LEU A 669 -4.00 0.10 4.78
C LEU A 669 -4.41 1.50 4.34
N SER A 670 -5.54 1.98 4.87
CA SER A 670 -6.02 3.33 4.63
C SER A 670 -5.34 4.32 5.57
N TYR A 671 -4.84 5.42 5.01
CA TYR A 671 -4.20 6.51 5.74
C TYR A 671 -4.71 7.86 5.26
N THR A 672 -4.94 8.78 6.19
CA THR A 672 -5.21 10.19 5.92
C THR A 672 -4.11 11.04 6.54
N TYR A 673 -3.41 11.84 5.73
CA TYR A 673 -2.27 12.68 6.17
C TYR A 673 -1.15 11.88 6.88
N GLY A 674 -0.91 10.63 6.46
CA GLY A 674 0.10 9.75 7.07
C GLY A 674 -0.35 9.07 8.37
N GLU A 675 -1.56 9.34 8.84
CA GLU A 675 -2.15 8.71 10.02
C GLU A 675 -3.05 7.55 9.63
N LEU A 676 -2.94 6.41 10.33
CA LEU A 676 -3.79 5.25 10.08
C LEU A 676 -5.24 5.62 10.38
N ASP A 677 -6.11 5.46 9.39
CA ASP A 677 -7.54 5.70 9.59
C ASP A 677 -8.08 4.71 10.63
N HIS A 678 -8.98 5.20 11.50
CA HIS A 678 -9.64 4.31 12.44
C HIS A 678 -10.47 3.23 11.73
N ASN A 679 -11.16 3.62 10.65
CA ASN A 679 -11.96 2.70 9.86
C ASN A 679 -11.10 2.04 8.77
N GLN A 680 -10.87 0.72 8.91
CA GLN A 680 -10.17 -0.10 7.93
C GLN A 680 -11.10 -1.08 7.22
N ASP A 681 -12.42 -0.82 7.19
CA ASP A 681 -13.44 -1.67 6.57
C ASP A 681 -13.11 -1.98 5.10
N ALA A 682 -12.69 -0.96 4.34
CA ALA A 682 -12.29 -1.15 2.96
C ALA A 682 -11.12 -2.14 2.82
N HIS A 683 -10.15 -2.12 3.74
CA HIS A 683 -9.01 -3.03 3.73
C HIS A 683 -9.43 -4.47 4.08
N ARG A 684 -10.16 -4.68 5.18
CA ARG A 684 -10.67 -6.03 5.55
C ARG A 684 -11.67 -6.57 4.52
N GLN A 685 -12.43 -5.70 3.84
CA GLN A 685 -13.34 -6.11 2.78
C GLN A 685 -12.59 -6.72 1.59
N ARG A 686 -11.48 -6.12 1.13
CA ARG A 686 -10.69 -6.70 0.03
C ARG A 686 -10.16 -8.09 0.36
N ILE A 687 -9.74 -8.32 1.61
CA ILE A 687 -9.34 -9.66 2.08
C ILE A 687 -10.53 -10.62 2.07
N VAL A 688 -11.70 -10.19 2.57
CA VAL A 688 -12.93 -10.98 2.57
C VAL A 688 -13.41 -11.31 1.15
N ASP A 689 -13.28 -10.37 0.21
CA ASP A 689 -13.62 -10.57 -1.19
C ASP A 689 -12.71 -11.62 -1.83
N TRP A 690 -11.41 -11.58 -1.53
CA TRP A 690 -10.50 -12.63 -1.95
C TRP A 690 -10.87 -13.99 -1.35
N ILE A 691 -11.17 -14.05 -0.04
CA ILE A 691 -11.65 -15.28 0.62
C ILE A 691 -12.92 -15.79 -0.08
N ASN A 692 -13.88 -14.92 -0.38
CA ASN A 692 -15.11 -15.24 -1.11
C ASN A 692 -14.83 -15.76 -2.52
N ALA A 693 -13.86 -15.19 -3.23
CA ALA A 693 -13.44 -15.69 -4.55
C ALA A 693 -12.90 -17.13 -4.48
N THR A 694 -12.30 -17.53 -3.34
CA THR A 694 -11.95 -18.93 -3.08
C THR A 694 -13.16 -19.81 -2.70
N SER A 695 -14.38 -19.29 -2.71
CA SER A 695 -15.57 -19.91 -2.08
C SER A 695 -15.38 -20.24 -0.60
N GLY A 696 -14.57 -19.44 0.11
CA GLY A 696 -14.23 -19.66 1.51
C GLY A 696 -13.45 -20.95 1.78
N THR A 697 -12.81 -21.54 0.76
CA THR A 697 -11.96 -22.73 0.89
C THR A 697 -10.56 -22.38 1.42
N ALA A 698 -10.14 -21.12 1.34
CA ALA A 698 -8.95 -20.60 2.00
C ALA A 698 -9.32 -19.63 3.13
N GLY A 699 -8.53 -19.59 4.20
CA GLY A 699 -8.42 -18.41 5.06
C GLY A 699 -7.42 -17.42 4.47
N ALA A 700 -7.25 -16.26 5.11
CA ALA A 700 -6.21 -15.31 4.78
C ALA A 700 -5.51 -14.79 6.03
N PHE A 701 -4.26 -14.37 5.89
CA PHE A 701 -3.59 -13.64 6.96
C PHE A 701 -4.33 -12.33 7.26
N ASP A 702 -4.61 -12.07 8.54
CA ASP A 702 -5.32 -10.87 8.97
C ASP A 702 -4.37 -9.67 9.08
N VAL A 703 -3.91 -9.22 7.92
CA VAL A 703 -3.03 -8.05 7.77
C VAL A 703 -3.70 -6.78 8.35
N THR A 704 -5.04 -6.72 8.30
CA THR A 704 -5.81 -5.64 8.93
C THR A 704 -5.57 -5.60 10.43
N THR A 705 -5.73 -6.73 11.13
CA THR A 705 -5.42 -6.81 12.56
C THR A 705 -3.95 -6.53 12.85
N LYS A 706 -2.99 -7.07 12.07
CA LYS A 706 -1.55 -6.80 12.23
C LYS A 706 -1.27 -5.30 12.27
N GLY A 707 -1.78 -4.54 11.30
CA GLY A 707 -1.50 -3.11 11.24
C GLY A 707 -2.22 -2.26 12.27
N ILE A 708 -3.49 -2.56 12.55
CA ILE A 708 -4.21 -1.85 13.61
C ILE A 708 -3.55 -2.09 14.97
N LEU A 709 -3.17 -3.34 15.25
CA LEU A 709 -2.51 -3.70 16.50
C LEU A 709 -1.10 -3.10 16.60
N HIS A 710 -0.36 -3.02 15.49
CA HIS A 710 0.91 -2.29 15.41
C HIS A 710 0.72 -0.83 15.83
N THR A 711 -0.13 -0.06 15.12
CA THR A 711 -0.34 1.36 15.43
C THR A 711 -0.92 1.57 16.82
N THR A 712 -1.81 0.68 17.28
CA THR A 712 -2.36 0.71 18.64
C THR A 712 -1.26 0.72 19.70
N LEU A 713 -0.29 -0.20 19.58
CA LEU A 713 0.76 -0.36 20.58
C LEU A 713 1.85 0.70 20.45
N GLU A 714 2.17 1.11 19.23
CA GLU A 714 3.12 2.17 18.94
C GLU A 714 2.64 3.53 19.48
N LYS A 715 1.36 3.87 19.24
CA LYS A 715 0.79 5.18 19.62
C LYS A 715 0.08 5.18 20.96
N CYS A 716 -0.02 4.02 21.62
CA CYS A 716 -0.87 3.83 22.81
C CYS A 716 -2.31 4.29 22.53
N GLU A 717 -2.93 3.72 21.51
CA GLU A 717 -4.27 4.05 21.02
C GLU A 717 -5.18 2.82 21.08
N TYR A 718 -5.37 2.25 22.28
CA TYR A 718 -6.10 0.98 22.48
C TYR A 718 -7.58 1.02 22.09
N TRP A 719 -8.15 2.21 21.97
CA TRP A 719 -9.50 2.45 21.43
C TRP A 719 -9.64 1.95 19.98
N ARG A 720 -8.54 1.86 19.22
CA ARG A 720 -8.56 1.35 17.85
C ARG A 720 -8.95 -0.12 17.75
N LEU A 721 -8.83 -0.89 18.83
CA LEU A 721 -9.13 -2.33 18.86
C LEU A 721 -10.64 -2.62 18.99
N SER A 722 -11.49 -1.61 18.80
CA SER A 722 -12.93 -1.76 18.66
C SER A 722 -13.41 -0.97 17.45
N ASP A 723 -14.12 -1.62 16.53
CA ASP A 723 -14.84 -0.92 15.48
C ASP A 723 -16.10 -0.22 16.02
N GLN A 724 -16.78 0.52 15.14
CA GLN A 724 -18.01 1.27 15.47
C GLN A 724 -19.15 0.37 15.99
N LYS A 725 -19.09 -0.95 15.79
CA LYS A 725 -20.08 -1.93 16.22
C LYS A 725 -19.64 -2.70 17.47
N GLY A 726 -18.54 -2.30 18.11
CA GLY A 726 -18.02 -2.98 19.29
C GLY A 726 -17.36 -4.33 18.98
N LYS A 727 -16.94 -4.56 17.73
CA LYS A 727 -16.27 -5.80 17.29
C LYS A 727 -14.78 -5.55 17.05
N PRO A 728 -13.95 -6.61 17.00
CA PRO A 728 -12.59 -6.47 16.53
C PRO A 728 -12.53 -5.81 15.15
N PRO A 729 -11.57 -4.91 14.89
CA PRO A 729 -11.58 -4.07 13.69
C PRO A 729 -10.94 -4.74 12.46
N GLY A 730 -10.29 -5.90 12.62
CA GLY A 730 -9.71 -6.66 11.50
C GLY A 730 -10.68 -7.65 10.83
N VAL A 731 -10.13 -8.56 10.03
CA VAL A 731 -10.91 -9.65 9.39
C VAL A 731 -11.53 -10.56 10.43
N VAL A 732 -10.85 -10.76 11.56
CA VAL A 732 -11.35 -11.52 12.72
C VAL A 732 -12.68 -10.98 13.27
N GLY A 733 -13.00 -9.69 13.08
CA GLY A 733 -14.30 -9.13 13.48
C GLY A 733 -15.47 -9.49 12.56
N TRP A 734 -15.18 -9.91 11.33
CA TRP A 734 -16.18 -10.21 10.30
C TRP A 734 -16.27 -11.69 10.00
N TRP A 735 -15.13 -12.36 9.82
CA TRP A 735 -15.06 -13.77 9.47
C TRP A 735 -13.93 -14.49 10.23
N PRO A 736 -14.07 -14.68 11.55
CA PRO A 736 -12.99 -15.16 12.39
C PRO A 736 -12.53 -16.58 12.01
N SER A 737 -13.41 -17.45 11.49
CA SER A 737 -13.01 -18.77 10.97
C SER A 737 -12.17 -18.74 9.69
N ARG A 738 -11.86 -17.57 9.15
CA ARG A 738 -11.03 -17.38 7.96
C ARG A 738 -9.90 -16.37 8.19
N ALA A 739 -9.76 -15.88 9.42
CA ALA A 739 -8.71 -14.94 9.80
C ALA A 739 -7.56 -15.70 10.47
N VAL A 740 -6.38 -15.68 9.83
CA VAL A 740 -5.13 -16.15 10.43
C VAL A 740 -4.40 -14.94 11.00
N THR A 741 -4.52 -14.71 12.29
CA THR A 741 -3.95 -13.53 12.98
C THR A 741 -2.48 -13.76 13.30
N PHE A 742 -1.64 -12.75 13.09
CA PHE A 742 -0.21 -12.81 13.38
C PHE A 742 0.28 -11.44 13.84
N ILE A 743 1.40 -11.41 14.57
CA ILE A 743 2.06 -10.14 14.91
C ILE A 743 3.35 -9.92 14.12
N GLU A 744 3.93 -10.97 13.55
CA GLU A 744 5.16 -10.89 12.77
C GLU A 744 5.28 -12.11 11.85
N ASN A 745 5.92 -11.94 10.69
CA ASN A 745 6.34 -13.02 9.80
C ASN A 745 7.79 -12.77 9.31
N HIS A 746 8.24 -13.50 8.29
CA HIS A 746 9.60 -13.32 7.77
C HIS A 746 9.82 -11.98 7.04
N ASP A 747 8.78 -11.39 6.44
CA ASP A 747 8.83 -10.10 5.74
C ASP A 747 8.72 -8.90 6.68
N THR A 748 7.70 -8.91 7.53
CA THR A 748 7.40 -7.80 8.44
C THR A 748 8.48 -7.70 9.51
N GLY A 749 9.00 -8.85 9.98
CA GLY A 749 10.05 -8.96 10.98
C GLY A 749 11.35 -9.52 10.42
N SER A 750 11.97 -10.44 11.17
CA SER A 750 13.25 -11.07 10.82
C SER A 750 14.33 -10.05 10.43
N THR A 751 15.15 -10.33 9.41
CA THR A 751 16.17 -9.41 8.88
C THR A 751 15.63 -8.47 7.79
N GLN A 752 14.51 -8.78 7.13
CA GLN A 752 13.86 -7.88 6.18
C GLN A 752 13.29 -6.65 6.90
N GLY A 753 12.48 -6.88 7.92
CA GLY A 753 11.99 -5.84 8.82
C GLY A 753 11.12 -4.79 8.12
N HIS A 754 10.36 -5.18 7.10
CA HIS A 754 9.55 -4.25 6.30
C HIS A 754 8.49 -3.55 7.14
N TRP A 755 8.01 -4.18 8.23
CA TRP A 755 6.96 -3.65 9.09
C TRP A 755 7.00 -4.27 10.48
N ARG A 756 8.15 -4.10 11.15
CA ARG A 756 8.44 -4.73 12.45
C ARG A 756 7.41 -4.34 13.49
N PHE A 757 6.95 -5.30 14.26
CA PHE A 757 6.08 -5.04 15.40
C PHE A 757 6.80 -4.16 16.44
N PRO A 758 6.09 -3.27 17.16
CA PRO A 758 6.73 -2.38 18.13
C PRO A 758 7.54 -3.16 19.18
N GLY A 759 8.83 -2.81 19.32
CA GLY A 759 9.75 -3.50 20.20
C GLY A 759 9.34 -3.43 21.66
N GLY A 760 9.47 -4.54 22.39
CA GLY A 760 9.08 -4.64 23.80
C GLY A 760 7.55 -4.69 24.03
N LYS A 761 6.74 -4.72 22.96
CA LYS A 761 5.27 -4.81 23.00
C LYS A 761 4.74 -6.12 22.41
N GLU A 762 5.62 -7.04 22.00
CA GLU A 762 5.28 -8.32 21.35
C GLU A 762 4.36 -9.17 22.22
N MET A 763 4.59 -9.21 23.54
CA MET A 763 3.74 -9.97 24.45
C MET A 763 2.31 -9.43 24.58
N GLN A 764 2.09 -8.12 24.40
CA GLN A 764 0.73 -7.59 24.29
C GLN A 764 0.06 -8.06 22.99
N GLY A 765 0.83 -8.10 21.90
CA GLY A 765 0.38 -8.66 20.64
C GLY A 765 0.00 -10.14 20.75
N TYR A 766 0.84 -10.94 21.39
CA TYR A 766 0.55 -12.36 21.64
C TYR A 766 -0.60 -12.58 22.61
N ALA A 767 -0.71 -11.79 23.68
CA ALA A 767 -1.85 -11.83 24.58
C ALA A 767 -3.15 -11.57 23.81
N TYR A 768 -3.16 -10.65 22.85
CA TYR A 768 -4.30 -10.43 21.96
C TYR A 768 -4.57 -11.65 21.07
N ILE A 769 -3.66 -12.02 20.15
CA ILE A 769 -3.97 -13.04 19.13
C ILE A 769 -4.18 -14.45 19.70
N LEU A 770 -3.53 -14.82 20.82
CA LEU A 770 -3.67 -16.17 21.40
C LEU A 770 -4.94 -16.32 22.25
N THR A 771 -5.52 -15.23 22.75
CA THR A 771 -6.79 -15.27 23.50
C THR A 771 -8.01 -15.04 22.62
N HIS A 772 -7.85 -14.38 21.48
CA HIS A 772 -8.97 -13.98 20.60
C HIS A 772 -9.41 -15.08 19.62
N PRO A 773 -10.56 -14.90 18.96
CA PRO A 773 -10.97 -15.71 17.81
C PRO A 773 -9.98 -15.58 16.65
N GLY A 774 -10.19 -16.33 15.56
CA GLY A 774 -9.18 -16.51 14.53
C GLY A 774 -8.21 -17.66 14.83
N THR A 775 -7.34 -17.95 13.86
CA THR A 775 -6.25 -18.92 13.98
C THR A 775 -4.95 -18.16 14.23
N PRO A 776 -4.39 -18.17 15.45
CA PRO A 776 -3.15 -17.46 15.73
C PRO A 776 -1.95 -18.13 15.06
N ALA A 777 -1.10 -17.32 14.45
CA ALA A 777 0.20 -17.67 13.91
C ALA A 777 1.30 -17.05 14.77
N VAL A 778 2.20 -17.89 15.28
CA VAL A 778 3.35 -17.50 16.09
C VAL A 778 4.61 -17.52 15.23
N PHE A 779 5.43 -16.49 15.36
CA PHE A 779 6.65 -16.33 14.58
C PHE A 779 7.82 -17.10 15.22
N PHE A 780 8.65 -17.75 14.38
CA PHE A 780 9.77 -18.60 14.80
C PHE A 780 10.70 -17.89 15.79
N ASP A 781 11.15 -16.67 15.45
CA ASP A 781 12.15 -15.95 16.24
C ASP A 781 11.61 -15.61 17.64
N HIS A 782 10.30 -15.38 17.76
CA HIS A 782 9.69 -15.01 19.04
C HIS A 782 9.52 -16.23 19.95
N ILE A 783 9.08 -17.37 19.41
CA ILE A 783 8.88 -18.58 20.24
C ILE A 783 10.20 -19.19 20.69
N PHE A 784 11.27 -19.06 19.92
CA PHE A 784 12.63 -19.49 20.29
C PHE A 784 13.47 -18.32 20.85
N SER A 785 12.86 -17.51 21.72
CA SER A 785 13.51 -16.39 22.42
C SER A 785 13.09 -16.34 23.90
N ARG A 786 13.43 -15.24 24.58
CA ARG A 786 12.98 -14.95 25.95
C ARG A 786 11.45 -15.00 26.13
N TYR A 787 10.66 -14.84 25.07
CA TYR A 787 9.19 -14.87 25.12
C TYR A 787 8.60 -16.28 25.22
N GLN A 788 9.40 -17.34 25.07
CA GLN A 788 8.93 -18.72 24.96
C GLN A 788 7.96 -19.13 26.05
N SER A 789 8.31 -18.89 27.32
CA SER A 789 7.51 -19.32 28.48
C SER A 789 6.15 -18.63 28.54
N GLU A 790 6.10 -17.32 28.24
CA GLU A 790 4.87 -16.54 28.27
C GLU A 790 3.95 -16.91 27.09
N ILE A 791 4.52 -17.09 25.88
CA ILE A 791 3.75 -17.56 24.71
C ILE A 791 3.20 -18.97 24.98
N ALA A 792 4.01 -19.88 25.55
CA ALA A 792 3.59 -21.22 25.91
C ALA A 792 2.43 -21.22 26.93
N ALA A 793 2.48 -20.32 27.91
CA ALA A 793 1.41 -20.16 28.89
C ALA A 793 0.08 -19.72 28.25
N LEU A 794 0.15 -18.79 27.29
CA LEU A 794 -1.01 -18.33 26.50
C LEU A 794 -1.56 -19.42 25.58
N ILE A 795 -0.70 -20.22 24.93
CA ILE A 795 -1.12 -21.38 24.12
C ILE A 795 -1.82 -22.42 25.00
N SER A 796 -1.24 -22.76 26.15
CA SER A 796 -1.84 -23.68 27.11
C SER A 796 -3.20 -23.19 27.60
N LEU A 797 -3.32 -21.88 27.85
CA LEU A 797 -4.57 -21.22 28.24
C LEU A 797 -5.62 -21.33 27.14
N ARG A 798 -5.26 -21.02 25.89
CA ARG A 798 -6.15 -21.17 24.74
C ARG A 798 -6.68 -22.60 24.61
N ASN A 799 -5.78 -23.58 24.68
CA ASN A 799 -6.09 -25.00 24.50
C ASN A 799 -6.99 -25.57 25.61
N ARG A 800 -6.74 -25.22 26.89
CA ARG A 800 -7.54 -25.74 28.02
C ARG A 800 -8.94 -25.12 28.10
N ASN A 801 -9.09 -23.85 27.70
CA ASN A 801 -10.39 -23.18 27.62
C ASN A 801 -11.17 -23.50 26.33
N LYS A 802 -10.56 -24.27 25.42
CA LYS A 802 -11.13 -24.62 24.12
C LYS A 802 -11.50 -23.38 23.31
N ILE A 803 -10.68 -22.34 23.36
CA ILE A 803 -10.83 -21.18 22.49
C ILE A 803 -10.47 -21.62 21.07
N HIS A 804 -11.30 -21.25 20.11
CA HIS A 804 -11.17 -21.62 18.71
C HIS A 804 -11.43 -20.43 17.79
N CYS A 805 -11.24 -20.62 16.50
CA CYS A 805 -11.37 -19.58 15.49
C CYS A 805 -12.78 -18.96 15.38
N ARG A 806 -13.80 -19.52 16.04
CA ARG A 806 -15.19 -19.00 16.06
C ARG A 806 -15.65 -18.61 17.46
N SER A 807 -14.74 -18.59 18.44
CA SER A 807 -15.05 -18.09 19.78
C SER A 807 -15.68 -16.70 19.70
N ILE A 808 -16.52 -16.39 20.67
CA ILE A 808 -17.21 -15.11 20.77
C ILE A 808 -16.33 -14.18 21.58
N VAL A 809 -16.07 -12.99 21.06
CA VAL A 809 -15.37 -11.92 21.76
C VAL A 809 -16.35 -10.81 22.12
N LYS A 810 -16.36 -10.43 23.40
CA LYS A 810 -17.09 -9.28 23.92
C LYS A 810 -16.07 -8.26 24.42
N ILE A 811 -15.91 -7.17 23.66
CA ILE A 811 -15.06 -6.05 24.07
C ILE A 811 -15.76 -5.34 25.22
N THR A 812 -15.08 -5.24 26.37
CA THR A 812 -15.60 -4.59 27.57
C THR A 812 -15.00 -3.20 27.77
N LYS A 813 -13.82 -2.94 27.21
CA LYS A 813 -13.13 -1.65 27.29
C LYS A 813 -12.25 -1.44 26.06
N ALA A 814 -12.30 -0.26 25.45
CA ALA A 814 -11.43 0.15 24.37
C ALA A 814 -11.21 1.67 24.48
N GLU A 815 -10.22 2.05 25.28
CA GLU A 815 -9.92 3.44 25.65
C GLU A 815 -8.48 3.81 25.27
N ARG A 816 -8.03 5.02 25.61
CA ARG A 816 -6.67 5.48 25.27
C ARG A 816 -5.58 4.59 25.82
N ASP A 817 -5.69 4.09 27.04
CA ASP A 817 -4.61 3.39 27.75
C ASP A 817 -4.91 1.90 27.98
N VAL A 818 -6.08 1.42 27.60
CA VAL A 818 -6.48 0.03 27.87
C VAL A 818 -7.46 -0.51 26.83
N TYR A 819 -7.19 -1.74 26.41
CA TYR A 819 -8.15 -2.61 25.76
C TYR A 819 -8.42 -3.80 26.67
N ALA A 820 -9.69 -4.18 26.80
CA ALA A 820 -10.09 -5.38 27.51
C ALA A 820 -11.27 -6.08 26.83
N ALA A 821 -11.25 -7.41 26.86
CA ALA A 821 -12.27 -8.25 26.28
C ALA A 821 -12.48 -9.54 27.06
N ILE A 822 -13.66 -10.12 26.90
CA ILE A 822 -14.05 -11.44 27.42
C ILE A 822 -14.30 -12.37 26.22
N ILE A 823 -13.68 -13.55 26.22
CA ILE A 823 -13.75 -14.55 25.16
C ILE A 823 -14.45 -15.80 25.70
N ASP A 824 -15.54 -16.19 25.03
CA ASP A 824 -16.42 -17.33 25.37
C ASP A 824 -16.92 -17.33 26.83
N GLU A 825 -16.93 -16.18 27.49
CA GLU A 825 -17.18 -16.05 28.94
C GLU A 825 -16.20 -16.85 29.83
N LYS A 826 -15.13 -17.41 29.26
CA LYS A 826 -14.14 -18.25 29.93
C LYS A 826 -12.83 -17.53 30.21
N VAL A 827 -12.43 -16.64 29.31
CA VAL A 827 -11.15 -15.94 29.39
C VAL A 827 -11.39 -14.44 29.32
N ALA A 828 -10.79 -13.69 30.23
CA ALA A 828 -10.71 -12.23 30.12
C ALA A 828 -9.26 -11.85 29.82
N VAL A 829 -9.07 -10.82 28.99
CA VAL A 829 -7.74 -10.29 28.65
C VAL A 829 -7.78 -8.78 28.73
N LYS A 830 -6.65 -8.21 29.17
CA LYS A 830 -6.37 -6.79 29.09
C LYS A 830 -4.96 -6.57 28.52
N ILE A 831 -4.83 -5.59 27.64
CA ILE A 831 -3.56 -5.02 27.20
C ILE A 831 -3.55 -3.49 27.38
N GLY A 832 -2.36 -2.91 27.49
CA GLY A 832 -2.10 -1.49 27.74
C GLY A 832 -1.75 -1.16 29.19
N PRO A 833 -1.29 0.06 29.49
CA PRO A 833 -0.93 0.44 30.85
C PRO A 833 -2.13 0.70 31.78
N GLY A 834 -3.31 1.00 31.24
CA GLY A 834 -4.50 1.37 32.00
C GLY A 834 -5.08 0.23 32.87
N HIS A 835 -5.82 0.58 33.91
CA HIS A 835 -6.40 -0.42 34.82
C HIS A 835 -7.67 -1.08 34.23
N TYR A 836 -7.79 -2.39 34.46
CA TYR A 836 -8.99 -3.18 34.22
C TYR A 836 -8.98 -4.43 35.10
N GLU A 837 -10.16 -4.79 35.62
CA GLU A 837 -10.45 -6.10 36.19
C GLU A 837 -11.80 -6.56 35.62
N PRO A 838 -11.97 -7.86 35.30
CA PRO A 838 -13.19 -8.36 34.72
C PRO A 838 -14.38 -8.30 35.72
N PRO A 839 -15.63 -8.10 35.24
CA PRO A 839 -16.78 -7.97 36.12
C PRO A 839 -17.05 -9.25 36.94
N SER A 840 -17.17 -9.10 38.26
CA SER A 840 -17.44 -10.21 39.20
C SER A 840 -18.90 -10.66 39.27
N SER A 841 -19.80 -10.07 38.47
CA SER A 841 -21.25 -10.29 38.60
C SER A 841 -21.74 -11.64 38.09
N SER A 842 -20.97 -12.33 37.23
CA SER A 842 -21.37 -13.59 36.60
C SER A 842 -20.38 -14.74 36.79
N HIS A 843 -19.10 -14.47 37.01
CA HIS A 843 -18.05 -15.48 37.18
C HIS A 843 -17.02 -15.03 38.22
N SER A 844 -16.41 -15.99 38.93
CA SER A 844 -15.21 -15.72 39.71
C SER A 844 -13.99 -15.81 38.79
N TRP A 845 -13.28 -14.69 38.64
CA TRP A 845 -12.11 -14.59 37.78
C TRP A 845 -10.82 -14.81 38.56
N SER A 846 -9.90 -15.60 38.00
CA SER A 846 -8.57 -15.82 38.57
C SER A 846 -7.49 -15.42 37.57
N SER A 847 -6.53 -14.58 38.01
CA SER A 847 -5.38 -14.20 37.16
C SER A 847 -4.51 -15.42 36.86
N LYS A 848 -4.09 -15.59 35.60
CA LYS A 848 -3.29 -16.74 35.15
C LYS A 848 -2.00 -16.38 34.46
N VAL A 849 -2.02 -15.34 33.62
CA VAL A 849 -0.84 -14.87 32.89
C VAL A 849 -0.79 -13.36 33.01
N GLU A 850 0.35 -12.82 33.39
CA GLU A 850 0.55 -11.38 33.59
C GLU A 850 1.98 -11.03 33.21
N GLY A 851 2.15 -9.89 32.55
CA GLY A 851 3.44 -9.33 32.22
C GLY A 851 3.32 -7.84 31.94
N ARG A 852 4.32 -7.26 31.26
CA ARG A 852 4.37 -5.82 31.02
C ARG A 852 3.15 -5.37 30.19
N ASP A 853 2.28 -4.59 30.82
CA ASP A 853 1.06 -4.02 30.22
C ASP A 853 0.09 -5.07 29.65
N TYR A 854 0.09 -6.31 30.14
CA TYR A 854 -0.95 -7.28 29.81
C TYR A 854 -1.29 -8.20 30.98
N LYS A 855 -2.55 -8.65 31.03
CA LYS A 855 -3.05 -9.58 32.04
C LYS A 855 -4.19 -10.42 31.48
N VAL A 856 -4.22 -11.70 31.84
CA VAL A 856 -5.20 -12.68 31.39
C VAL A 856 -5.77 -13.43 32.59
N TRP A 857 -7.10 -13.52 32.65
CA TRP A 857 -7.84 -14.23 33.68
C TRP A 857 -8.62 -15.39 33.08
N GLU A 858 -8.89 -16.38 33.93
CA GLU A 858 -9.83 -17.46 33.64
C GLU A 858 -11.01 -17.41 34.60
N ALA A 859 -12.21 -17.62 34.05
CA ALA A 859 -13.40 -17.90 34.83
C ALA A 859 -13.25 -19.26 35.52
N SER A 860 -13.75 -19.36 36.76
CA SER A 860 -13.80 -20.62 37.53
C SER A 860 -15.15 -21.30 37.39
#